data_AF-A0A136KX11-F1
#
_entry.id   AF-A0A136KX11-F1
#
_cell.length_a   1.000
_cell.length_b   1.000
_cell.length_c   1.000
_cell.angle_alpha   90.00
_cell.angle_beta   90.00
_cell.angle_gamma   90.00
#
_symmetry.space_group_name_H-M   'P 1'
#
loop_
_entity.id
_entity.type
_entity.pdbx_description
1 polymer ?
#
loop_
_entity_poly.entity_id
_entity_poly.type
_entity_poly.pdbx_seq_one_letter_code
_entity_poly.pdbx_strand_id
1 'polypeptide(L)'
;MDGRLVYGLDLGINNVGWCALRKQEESVDILAVGTFVFDSPLADEAKPGEGLKSRQRGQFRRARRTTRRRHQRKMTLYRLLAEHGFLPPLMKDRVEHFCKDPDPYALRAAALERKLEPYELGRVLCHLNQRRGFLSPRDLMLWGTAKFEDEEDSAEGATPKDKDEERGQIKKELKRTREEMAGFETVGAYLNARLRNGAPVRKRKVAGATLAQQKAEDERRFRRADRHMIEHEFWTIMGRQAKYHPLLTIDLQAQIHDLLFFQRILAADASTRGNCTFYKNELRMPRAGLTAQKFAIAQDVAHLEVIPGPLQDSRKLKTEERLTLVGKLMTGDDLTWDQVRTELKLPAAIFNIEPAKYKIIGKDGKEKTVTQKSGTKKELRGSQTVARLRRILGDKWDLLGEQAQRELVGEIVSIRDWTRDVKSRTKPAAYRRLDLFKRKAYGPSKVTFTEREANELATVELPEGYLSVSLKAAKKILPYMLKDKVFSEACEAAGFDHANPEGELPTVDRLNFPTEKDITHAVVRASVRGAVRILNALHREYGKPDAIHIELPRDLAMGAEQREEVEKRQRENETERKRIAKDLVEIGVKPSGANIKKVRLWEELGGSALPYEPDVIIHDLRSLVSDDYEVDHIVPRSHALDSGMANLTLCTREFNTQVKGNQTLWEAVGQREPERWRRIEAHVKSIKNMPLHKRQRILAKERPEDFTGRHLAATGYISREVLKLAQRMVENKTDVVVAPGRATSEFRKFWEIEDMVPLHPEEQAIEDAWKAFLAKADAGQATEEDVKNAKPPGKTRSNFKHHALDAIVVALADRKSLKAMTDFFQLVELRDPRLRDKEHRKLERAKTMPDPNLRNKVAAALERAEIVHRPQRMPKGQLHKQQPDENVVRGMRNGEPWGTEVVGKHLVKYDQEGRRPRRTRSGATTTSSSGKQRSRTRKGSTSERRKS
;
A
#
# COMPACT_ATOMS: atom_id res chain seq x y z
N MET A 1 6.78 -31.20 41.54
CA MET A 1 5.83 -30.39 40.72
C MET A 1 6.07 -30.80 39.27
N ASP A 2 5.63 -32.00 38.90
CA ASP A 2 6.30 -32.80 37.85
C ASP A 2 5.56 -32.75 36.51
N GLY A 3 5.31 -31.56 35.97
CA GLY A 3 4.60 -31.39 34.70
C GLY A 3 5.21 -30.30 33.83
N ARG A 4 5.19 -30.52 32.51
CA ARG A 4 5.77 -29.63 31.50
C ARG A 4 4.97 -28.33 31.42
N LEU A 5 5.61 -27.19 31.64
CA LEU A 5 5.00 -25.86 31.59
C LEU A 5 4.86 -25.40 30.13
N VAL A 6 3.63 -25.22 29.67
CA VAL A 6 3.30 -24.83 28.30
C VAL A 6 2.53 -23.52 28.27
N TYR A 7 2.94 -22.60 27.41
CA TYR A 7 2.20 -21.37 27.12
C TYR A 7 1.54 -21.44 25.75
N GLY A 8 0.22 -21.28 25.66
CA GLY A 8 -0.52 -21.18 24.40
C GLY A 8 -0.89 -19.74 24.07
N LEU A 9 -0.76 -19.36 22.80
CA LEU A 9 -1.13 -18.04 22.30
C LEU A 9 -2.03 -18.13 21.07
N ASP A 10 -3.23 -17.56 21.17
CA ASP A 10 -4.08 -17.21 20.03
C ASP A 10 -3.80 -15.74 19.62
N LEU A 11 -3.42 -15.51 18.37
CA LEU A 11 -2.87 -14.25 17.90
C LEU A 11 -3.83 -13.51 16.97
N GLY A 12 -4.54 -12.54 17.54
CA GLY A 12 -5.39 -11.61 16.80
C GLY A 12 -4.72 -10.31 16.35
N ILE A 13 -5.50 -9.51 15.62
CA ILE A 13 -5.11 -8.15 15.16
C ILE A 13 -5.17 -7.12 16.29
N ASN A 14 -6.13 -7.26 17.20
CA ASN A 14 -6.39 -6.34 18.32
C ASN A 14 -6.50 -7.08 19.67
N ASN A 15 -6.18 -8.37 19.69
CA ASN A 15 -6.23 -9.20 20.88
C ASN A 15 -5.13 -10.26 20.86
N VAL A 16 -4.81 -10.80 22.03
CA VAL A 16 -4.01 -12.01 22.21
C VAL A 16 -4.71 -12.85 23.26
N GLY A 17 -5.28 -13.99 22.84
CA GLY A 17 -5.70 -15.05 23.76
C GLY A 17 -4.45 -15.73 24.33
N TRP A 18 -4.46 -16.06 25.61
CA TRP A 18 -3.32 -16.69 26.27
C TRP A 18 -3.74 -17.73 27.30
N CYS A 19 -2.93 -18.77 27.42
CA CYS A 19 -3.09 -19.83 28.40
C CYS A 19 -1.72 -20.25 28.94
N ALA A 20 -1.63 -20.48 30.25
CA ALA A 20 -0.53 -21.18 30.90
C ALA A 20 -1.06 -22.45 31.55
N LEU A 21 -0.44 -23.59 31.23
CA LEU A 21 -0.83 -24.88 31.79
C LEU A 21 0.40 -25.74 32.12
N ARG A 22 0.23 -26.68 33.04
CA ARG A 22 1.16 -27.80 33.24
C ARG A 22 0.55 -29.04 32.62
N LYS A 23 1.31 -29.68 31.72
CA LYS A 23 0.90 -30.90 31.03
C LYS A 23 1.72 -32.08 31.52
N GLN A 24 1.02 -33.14 31.92
CA GLN A 24 1.54 -34.48 32.14
C GLN A 24 0.95 -35.42 31.07
N GLU A 25 1.29 -36.70 31.13
CA GLU A 25 0.91 -37.67 30.09
C GLU A 25 -0.62 -37.85 29.96
N GLU A 26 -1.35 -37.82 31.07
CA GLU A 26 -2.82 -37.97 31.11
C GLU A 26 -3.53 -36.93 32.01
N SER A 27 -2.84 -35.86 32.40
CA SER A 27 -3.39 -34.81 33.26
C SER A 27 -2.96 -33.43 32.79
N VAL A 28 -3.90 -32.49 32.82
CA VAL A 28 -3.65 -31.07 32.55
C VAL A 28 -4.10 -30.23 33.73
N ASP A 29 -3.22 -29.34 34.16
CA ASP A 29 -3.54 -28.30 35.12
C ASP A 29 -3.48 -26.92 34.43
N ILE A 30 -4.64 -26.28 34.24
CA ILE A 30 -4.74 -24.95 33.64
C ILE A 30 -4.48 -23.92 34.74
N LEU A 31 -3.28 -23.34 34.73
CA LEU A 31 -2.83 -22.41 35.77
C LEU A 31 -3.53 -21.05 35.64
N ALA A 32 -3.63 -20.54 34.42
CA ALA A 32 -4.35 -19.31 34.11
C ALA A 32 -4.66 -19.21 32.62
N VAL A 33 -5.71 -18.45 32.31
CA VAL A 33 -6.15 -18.16 30.96
C VAL A 33 -6.75 -16.76 30.88
N GLY A 34 -6.64 -16.12 29.73
CA GLY A 34 -7.32 -14.86 29.49
C GLY A 34 -7.17 -14.36 28.07
N THR A 35 -7.70 -13.16 27.83
CA THR A 35 -7.56 -12.44 26.57
C THR A 35 -7.10 -11.03 26.86
N PHE A 36 -5.97 -10.64 26.27
CA PHE A 36 -5.48 -9.26 26.31
C PHE A 36 -5.93 -8.49 25.09
N VAL A 37 -6.82 -7.52 25.29
CA VAL A 37 -7.42 -6.69 24.25
C VAL A 37 -6.71 -5.33 24.21
N PHE A 38 -6.33 -4.87 23.02
CA PHE A 38 -5.65 -3.60 22.83
C PHE A 38 -6.15 -2.85 21.60
N ASP A 39 -6.04 -1.52 21.64
CA ASP A 39 -6.48 -0.68 20.54
C ASP A 39 -5.81 -1.06 19.21
N SER A 40 -6.65 -1.29 18.21
CA SER A 40 -6.19 -1.37 16.84
C SER A 40 -5.53 -0.03 16.43
N PRO A 41 -4.35 -0.06 15.77
CA PRO A 41 -3.75 1.14 15.19
C PRO A 41 -4.51 1.63 13.94
N LEU A 42 -5.57 0.91 13.54
CA LEU A 42 -6.57 1.34 12.58
C LEU A 42 -7.55 2.33 13.26
N ALA A 43 -7.91 3.38 12.54
CA ALA A 43 -8.98 4.32 12.86
C ALA A 43 -10.32 3.85 12.28
N ASP A 44 -10.26 2.93 11.32
CA ASP A 44 -11.41 2.29 10.67
C ASP A 44 -10.97 0.85 10.38
N GLU A 45 -11.52 -0.10 11.12
CA GLU A 45 -11.20 -1.53 10.98
C GLU A 45 -11.68 -2.08 9.62
N ALA A 46 -12.65 -1.41 8.99
CA ALA A 46 -13.10 -1.70 7.63
C ALA A 46 -12.21 -1.07 6.53
N LYS A 47 -11.12 -0.37 6.87
CA LYS A 47 -10.19 0.18 5.88
C LYS A 47 -8.71 -0.01 6.27
N PRO A 48 -8.21 -1.25 6.43
CA PRO A 48 -6.88 -1.50 7.00
C PRO A 48 -5.69 -0.82 6.26
N GLY A 49 -5.81 -0.57 4.94
CA GLY A 49 -4.77 0.11 4.16
C GLY A 49 -4.80 1.65 4.20
N GLU A 50 -5.97 2.25 4.46
CA GLU A 50 -6.18 3.70 4.44
C GLU A 50 -6.49 4.29 5.82
N GLY A 51 -7.02 3.47 6.70
CA GLY A 51 -7.47 3.77 8.06
C GLY A 51 -6.36 3.81 9.10
N LEU A 52 -5.08 3.65 8.77
CA LEU A 52 -4.02 3.79 9.78
C LEU A 52 -4.05 5.19 10.43
N LYS A 53 -4.15 5.23 11.76
CA LYS A 53 -4.10 6.49 12.56
C LYS A 53 -2.84 7.32 12.22
N SER A 54 -1.72 6.66 11.91
CA SER A 54 -0.47 7.31 11.49
C SER A 54 -0.54 7.94 10.08
N ARG A 55 -1.27 7.33 9.15
CA ARG A 55 -1.48 7.83 7.78
C ARG A 55 -2.36 9.07 7.80
N GLN A 56 -3.46 9.04 8.54
CA GLN A 56 -4.32 10.21 8.78
C GLN A 56 -3.53 11.37 9.42
N ARG A 57 -2.77 11.09 10.49
CA ARG A 57 -1.84 12.08 11.10
C ARG A 57 -0.84 12.64 10.08
N GLY A 58 -0.36 11.79 9.16
CA GLY A 58 0.48 12.17 8.03
C GLY A 58 -0.20 13.14 7.06
N GLN A 59 -1.44 12.87 6.68
CA GLN A 59 -2.25 13.74 5.83
C GLN A 59 -2.46 15.12 6.47
N PHE A 60 -2.90 15.17 7.74
CA PHE A 60 -3.07 16.45 8.44
C PHE A 60 -1.75 17.21 8.59
N ARG A 61 -0.64 16.52 8.85
CA ARG A 61 0.69 17.14 8.89
C ARG A 61 1.07 17.75 7.54
N ARG A 62 0.79 17.05 6.43
CA ARG A 62 1.00 17.58 5.08
C ARG A 62 0.13 18.81 4.82
N ALA A 63 -1.17 18.74 5.12
CA ALA A 63 -2.10 19.86 4.97
C ALA A 63 -1.62 21.10 5.75
N ARG A 64 -1.29 20.95 7.05
CA ARG A 64 -0.74 22.05 7.87
C ARG A 64 0.54 22.64 7.29
N ARG A 65 1.47 21.81 6.81
CA ARG A 65 2.72 22.28 6.17
C ARG A 65 2.42 23.05 4.88
N THR A 66 1.50 22.56 4.05
CA THR A 66 1.08 23.23 2.81
C THR A 66 0.44 24.59 3.10
N THR A 67 -0.51 24.64 4.04
CA THR A 67 -1.17 25.90 4.46
C THR A 67 -0.16 26.88 5.04
N ARG A 68 0.68 26.45 5.97
CA ARG A 68 1.72 27.29 6.58
C ARG A 68 2.68 27.86 5.54
N ARG A 69 3.18 27.03 4.62
CA ARG A 69 4.11 27.46 3.57
C ARG A 69 3.46 28.42 2.57
N ARG A 70 2.20 28.15 2.19
CA ARG A 70 1.42 29.06 1.35
C ARG A 70 1.26 30.42 2.04
N HIS A 71 0.91 30.43 3.33
CA HIS A 71 0.76 31.65 4.10
C HIS A 71 2.08 32.40 4.25
N GLN A 72 3.18 31.73 4.65
CA GLN A 72 4.51 32.33 4.74
C GLN A 72 4.92 32.99 3.42
N ARG A 73 4.81 32.25 2.31
CA ARG A 73 5.13 32.77 0.97
C ARG A 73 4.30 34.00 0.63
N LYS A 74 2.98 33.97 0.88
CA LYS A 74 2.10 35.12 0.65
C LYS A 74 2.53 36.32 1.48
N MET A 75 2.74 36.17 2.78
CA MET A 75 3.11 37.28 3.65
C MET A 75 4.47 37.87 3.30
N THR A 76 5.45 37.04 2.92
CA THR A 76 6.76 37.52 2.44
C THR A 76 6.62 38.31 1.15
N LEU A 77 5.87 37.80 0.16
CA LEU A 77 5.62 38.53 -1.07
C LEU A 77 4.87 39.85 -0.81
N TYR A 78 3.85 39.83 0.05
CA TYR A 78 3.04 41.02 0.32
C TYR A 78 3.87 42.10 1.04
N ARG A 79 4.83 41.71 1.88
CA ARG A 79 5.79 42.65 2.47
C ARG A 79 6.67 43.27 1.41
N LEU A 80 7.30 42.45 0.57
CA LEU A 80 8.18 42.92 -0.49
C LEU A 80 7.45 43.90 -1.44
N LEU A 81 6.22 43.55 -1.87
CA LEU A 81 5.42 44.42 -2.73
C LEU A 81 5.05 45.74 -2.04
N ALA A 82 4.72 45.72 -0.74
CA ALA A 82 4.39 46.94 0.00
C ALA A 82 5.60 47.84 0.22
N GLU A 83 6.77 47.26 0.52
CA GLU A 83 8.05 47.99 0.65
C GLU A 83 8.43 48.73 -0.64
N HIS A 84 8.00 48.23 -1.80
CA HIS A 84 8.26 48.83 -3.12
C HIS A 84 7.04 49.56 -3.72
N GLY A 85 6.00 49.84 -2.93
CA GLY A 85 4.85 50.66 -3.37
C GLY A 85 3.83 49.96 -4.27
N PHE A 86 3.90 48.64 -4.43
CA PHE A 86 2.92 47.84 -5.20
C PHE A 86 1.77 47.30 -4.35
N LEU A 87 1.81 47.48 -3.03
CA LEU A 87 0.67 47.21 -2.14
C LEU A 87 0.58 48.28 -1.06
N PRO A 88 -0.62 48.50 -0.48
CA PRO A 88 -0.75 49.33 0.71
C PRO A 88 0.17 48.87 1.85
N PRO A 89 0.82 49.78 2.59
CA PRO A 89 1.76 49.43 3.65
C PRO A 89 1.07 48.73 4.82
N LEU A 90 -0.13 49.16 5.20
CA LEU A 90 -0.89 48.58 6.31
C LEU A 90 -1.71 47.36 5.87
N MET A 91 -1.81 46.37 6.75
CA MET A 91 -2.52 45.12 6.43
C MET A 91 -4.03 45.31 6.28
N LYS A 92 -4.64 46.26 7.00
CA LYS A 92 -6.07 46.60 6.92
C LYS A 92 -6.43 47.10 5.50
N ASP A 93 -5.65 48.03 4.99
CA ASP A 93 -5.85 48.65 3.68
C ASP A 93 -5.66 47.64 2.54
N ARG A 94 -4.80 46.63 2.73
CA ARG A 94 -4.68 45.52 1.78
C ARG A 94 -5.95 44.69 1.69
N VAL A 95 -6.65 44.45 2.82
CA VAL A 95 -7.91 43.70 2.82
C VAL A 95 -8.97 44.48 2.06
N GLU A 96 -9.06 45.77 2.31
CA GLU A 96 -9.98 46.66 1.59
C GLU A 96 -9.67 46.69 0.09
N HIS A 97 -8.39 46.87 -0.28
CA HIS A 97 -7.91 46.75 -1.66
C HIS A 97 -8.26 45.39 -2.28
N PHE A 98 -8.22 44.31 -1.50
CA PHE A 98 -8.58 42.98 -1.98
C PHE A 98 -10.07 42.77 -2.19
N CYS A 99 -10.91 43.49 -1.45
CA CYS A 99 -12.37 43.46 -1.55
C CYS A 99 -12.90 44.36 -2.67
N LYS A 100 -12.18 45.41 -3.06
CA LYS A 100 -12.51 46.26 -4.20
C LYS A 100 -12.24 45.54 -5.54
N ASP A 101 -13.10 45.78 -6.52
CA ASP A 101 -12.88 45.47 -7.94
C ASP A 101 -11.66 46.28 -8.43
N PRO A 102 -10.82 45.78 -9.37
CA PRO A 102 -11.19 44.84 -10.43
C PRO A 102 -10.83 43.36 -10.17
N ASP A 103 -11.54 42.44 -10.83
CA ASP A 103 -11.21 41.01 -10.89
C ASP A 103 -9.74 40.78 -11.30
N PRO A 104 -8.94 40.04 -10.51
CA PRO A 104 -7.55 39.75 -10.86
C PRO A 104 -7.36 39.03 -12.19
N TYR A 105 -8.35 38.34 -12.76
CA TYR A 105 -8.23 37.79 -14.13
C TYR A 105 -8.32 38.88 -15.19
N ALA A 106 -9.23 39.85 -15.03
CA ALA A 106 -9.32 41.01 -15.90
C ALA A 106 -8.04 41.86 -15.85
N LEU A 107 -7.49 42.09 -14.65
CA LEU A 107 -6.22 42.80 -14.49
C LEU A 107 -5.04 42.06 -15.14
N ARG A 108 -4.99 40.73 -15.07
CA ARG A 108 -3.95 39.93 -15.72
C ARG A 108 -3.96 40.09 -17.24
N ALA A 109 -5.15 40.17 -17.84
CA ALA A 109 -5.29 40.48 -19.26
C ALA A 109 -4.97 41.95 -19.56
N ALA A 110 -5.47 42.89 -18.76
CA ALA A 110 -5.22 44.32 -18.98
C ALA A 110 -3.73 44.70 -18.87
N ALA A 111 -2.95 43.99 -18.03
CA ALA A 111 -1.50 44.15 -17.92
C ALA A 111 -0.73 43.91 -19.24
N LEU A 112 -1.38 43.27 -20.20
CA LEU A 112 -0.84 42.98 -21.52
C LEU A 112 -1.04 44.13 -22.51
N GLU A 113 -1.98 45.03 -22.26
CA GLU A 113 -2.47 46.01 -23.24
C GLU A 113 -2.28 47.45 -22.76
N ARG A 114 -2.44 47.70 -21.47
CA ARG A 114 -2.35 49.03 -20.87
C ARG A 114 -1.39 49.08 -19.68
N LYS A 115 -1.02 50.30 -19.29
CA LYS A 115 -0.41 50.58 -17.99
C LYS A 115 -1.41 50.20 -16.88
N LEU A 116 -0.95 49.41 -15.91
CA LEU A 116 -1.67 49.19 -14.66
C LEU A 116 -1.25 50.19 -13.60
N GLU A 117 -2.14 50.50 -12.65
CA GLU A 117 -1.75 51.22 -11.45
C GLU A 117 -0.91 50.32 -10.52
N PRO A 118 -0.01 50.88 -9.69
CA PRO A 118 0.90 50.07 -8.86
C PRO A 118 0.18 49.00 -8.01
N TYR A 119 -0.97 49.35 -7.42
CA TYR A 119 -1.75 48.41 -6.61
C TYR A 119 -2.56 47.40 -7.45
N GLU A 120 -2.93 47.74 -8.69
CA GLU A 120 -3.50 46.79 -9.65
C GLU A 120 -2.45 45.73 -10.02
N LEU A 121 -1.21 46.16 -10.30
CA LEU A 121 -0.11 45.24 -10.60
C LEU A 121 0.23 44.36 -9.38
N GLY A 122 0.28 44.94 -8.18
CA GLY A 122 0.45 44.16 -6.95
C GLY A 122 -0.66 43.13 -6.74
N ARG A 123 -1.91 43.47 -7.10
CA ARG A 123 -3.05 42.53 -7.06
C ARG A 123 -2.84 41.34 -8.01
N VAL A 124 -2.33 41.59 -9.22
CA VAL A 124 -1.96 40.54 -10.19
C VAL A 124 -0.92 39.59 -9.59
N LEU A 125 0.16 40.11 -9.04
CA LEU A 125 1.25 39.31 -8.46
C LEU A 125 0.80 38.49 -7.25
N CYS A 126 -0.06 39.06 -6.41
CA CYS A 126 -0.69 38.34 -5.31
C CYS A 126 -1.55 37.16 -5.81
N HIS A 127 -2.25 37.35 -6.93
CA HIS A 127 -3.10 36.33 -7.52
C HIS A 127 -2.28 35.21 -8.17
N LEU A 128 -1.22 35.54 -8.92
CA LEU A 128 -0.27 34.55 -9.45
C LEU A 128 0.33 33.72 -8.30
N ASN A 129 0.67 34.34 -7.16
CA ASN A 129 1.21 33.63 -5.99
C ASN A 129 0.20 32.63 -5.38
N GLN A 130 -1.07 33.00 -5.37
CA GLN A 130 -2.16 32.16 -4.91
C GLN A 130 -2.40 30.97 -5.86
N ARG A 131 -2.30 31.20 -7.17
CA ARG A 131 -2.61 30.24 -8.24
C ARG A 131 -1.41 29.92 -9.11
N ARG A 132 -0.30 29.61 -8.46
CA ARG A 132 1.02 29.49 -9.10
C ARG A 132 1.20 28.26 -10.03
N GLY A 133 0.14 27.56 -10.44
CA GLY A 133 0.23 26.38 -11.31
C GLY A 133 0.75 25.10 -10.66
N PHE A 134 0.52 23.95 -11.31
CA PHE A 134 1.09 22.64 -10.95
C PHE A 134 2.51 22.49 -11.52
N LEU A 135 3.46 21.98 -10.73
CA LEU A 135 4.80 21.64 -11.22
C LEU A 135 5.02 20.15 -11.02
N SER A 136 5.40 19.44 -12.09
CA SER A 136 5.65 18.01 -12.00
C SER A 136 6.90 17.74 -11.15
N PRO A 137 7.02 16.57 -10.50
CA PRO A 137 8.24 16.22 -9.78
C PRO A 137 9.50 16.22 -10.66
N ARG A 138 9.38 15.82 -11.94
CA ARG A 138 10.47 15.85 -12.95
C ARG A 138 10.94 17.29 -13.19
N ASP A 139 10.00 18.18 -13.47
CA ASP A 139 10.31 19.61 -13.70
C ASP A 139 10.84 20.30 -12.44
N LEU A 140 10.32 19.93 -11.25
CA LEU A 140 10.82 20.43 -9.97
C LEU A 140 12.27 20.00 -9.71
N MET A 141 12.67 18.80 -10.14
CA MET A 141 14.05 18.34 -10.05
C MET A 141 14.98 19.16 -10.96
N LEU A 142 14.47 19.61 -12.11
CA LEU A 142 15.19 20.45 -13.07
C LEU A 142 15.03 21.96 -12.83
N TRP A 143 14.32 22.39 -11.78
CA TRP A 143 14.05 23.81 -11.52
C TRP A 143 13.34 24.54 -12.67
N GLY A 144 12.47 23.82 -13.41
CA GLY A 144 11.65 24.40 -14.48
C GLY A 144 12.34 24.61 -15.83
N THR A 145 13.61 24.26 -16.00
CA THR A 145 14.40 24.69 -17.17
C THR A 145 14.27 23.85 -18.45
N ALA A 146 13.38 22.85 -18.57
CA ALA A 146 13.23 22.13 -19.83
C ALA A 146 11.85 21.48 -20.03
N LYS A 147 11.16 21.92 -21.08
CA LYS A 147 10.41 21.05 -21.98
C LYS A 147 11.08 21.19 -23.34
N PHE A 148 11.72 20.13 -23.83
CA PHE A 148 11.85 19.96 -25.27
C PHE A 148 10.56 19.26 -25.73
N GLU A 149 10.01 19.72 -26.84
CA GLU A 149 8.74 19.28 -27.39
C GLU A 149 8.74 17.77 -27.71
N ASP A 150 7.53 17.20 -27.65
CA ASP A 150 7.09 15.86 -28.05
C ASP A 150 7.73 14.64 -27.36
N GLU A 151 7.09 14.20 -26.26
CA GLU A 151 7.06 12.78 -25.83
C GLU A 151 5.63 12.25 -26.09
N GLU A 152 5.31 11.93 -27.35
CA GLU A 152 4.39 10.83 -27.65
C GLU A 152 5.17 9.50 -27.51
N ASP A 153 4.54 8.51 -26.89
CA ASP A 153 4.81 7.08 -27.03
C ASP A 153 6.10 6.41 -26.49
N SER A 154 6.57 6.74 -25.28
CA SER A 154 7.61 5.92 -24.62
C SER A 154 7.28 5.41 -23.20
N ALA A 155 5.99 5.12 -22.94
CA ALA A 155 5.53 4.48 -21.71
C ALA A 155 4.97 3.06 -21.95
N GLU A 156 5.71 2.23 -22.69
CA GLU A 156 5.54 0.78 -22.71
C GLU A 156 6.48 0.13 -21.68
N GLY A 157 5.90 -0.61 -20.73
CA GLY A 157 6.66 -1.54 -19.87
C GLY A 157 6.58 -1.35 -18.35
N ALA A 158 5.94 -0.30 -17.83
CA ALA A 158 5.70 -0.19 -16.39
C ALA A 158 4.31 -0.73 -16.01
N THR A 159 4.25 -1.71 -15.11
CA THR A 159 2.98 -2.19 -14.53
C THR A 159 2.35 -1.06 -13.69
N PRO A 160 1.09 -0.66 -13.96
CA PRO A 160 0.48 0.46 -13.24
C PRO A 160 0.27 0.11 -11.77
N LYS A 161 0.70 1.00 -10.88
CA LYS A 161 0.12 1.14 -9.53
C LYS A 161 -0.85 2.32 -9.58
N ASP A 162 -1.87 2.32 -8.72
CA ASP A 162 -2.96 3.33 -8.59
C ASP A 162 -2.56 4.83 -8.64
N LYS A 163 -1.27 5.16 -8.58
CA LYS A 163 -0.73 6.52 -8.73
C LYS A 163 -0.74 7.05 -10.18
N ASP A 164 -0.86 6.18 -11.19
CA ASP A 164 -0.77 6.59 -12.59
C ASP A 164 -2.07 7.19 -13.15
N GLU A 165 -3.24 6.83 -12.62
CA GLU A 165 -4.53 7.38 -13.08
C GLU A 165 -4.69 8.87 -12.75
N GLU A 166 -4.35 9.28 -11.52
CA GLU A 166 -4.38 10.70 -11.12
C GLU A 166 -3.39 11.54 -11.94
N ARG A 167 -2.20 10.99 -12.23
CA ARG A 167 -1.20 11.63 -13.10
C ARG A 167 -1.70 11.73 -14.54
N GLY A 168 -2.34 10.69 -15.06
CA GLY A 168 -2.97 10.67 -16.37
C GLY A 168 -4.04 11.75 -16.50
N GLN A 169 -4.93 11.88 -15.51
CA GLN A 169 -5.96 12.92 -15.49
C GLN A 169 -5.35 14.32 -15.45
N ILE A 170 -4.31 14.56 -14.63
CA ILE A 170 -3.61 15.85 -14.60
C ILE A 170 -2.99 16.16 -15.98
N LYS A 171 -2.36 15.17 -16.64
CA LYS A 171 -1.81 15.35 -17.98
C LYS A 171 -2.90 15.71 -19.00
N LYS A 172 -4.04 15.01 -18.99
CA LYS A 172 -5.20 15.31 -19.84
C LYS A 172 -5.74 16.73 -19.61
N GLU A 173 -5.94 17.13 -18.34
CA GLU A 173 -6.38 18.48 -17.98
C GLU A 173 -5.40 19.57 -18.47
N LEU A 174 -4.10 19.31 -18.39
CA LEU A 174 -3.05 20.23 -18.87
C LEU A 174 -2.99 20.30 -20.40
N LYS A 175 -3.10 19.16 -21.10
CA LYS A 175 -3.14 19.10 -22.58
C LYS A 175 -4.32 19.92 -23.10
N ARG A 176 -5.52 19.66 -22.58
CA ARG A 176 -6.73 20.45 -22.90
C ARG A 176 -6.55 21.94 -22.65
N THR A 177 -5.91 22.32 -21.54
CA THR A 177 -5.68 23.74 -21.23
C THR A 177 -4.72 24.37 -22.25
N ARG A 178 -3.69 23.66 -22.72
CA ARG A 178 -2.77 24.14 -23.78
C ARG A 178 -3.50 24.34 -25.10
N GLU A 179 -4.26 23.36 -25.53
CA GLU A 179 -5.00 23.39 -26.81
C GLU A 179 -6.00 24.55 -26.82
N GLU A 180 -6.81 24.69 -25.77
CA GLU A 180 -7.80 25.76 -25.70
C GLU A 180 -7.20 27.17 -25.53
N MET A 181 -5.95 27.28 -25.07
CA MET A 181 -5.27 28.57 -24.93
C MET A 181 -4.39 28.95 -26.13
N ALA A 182 -4.28 28.12 -27.17
CA ALA A 182 -3.37 28.34 -28.30
C ALA A 182 -3.58 29.70 -29.01
N GLY A 183 -4.79 30.27 -28.96
CA GLY A 183 -5.10 31.61 -29.48
C GLY A 183 -4.85 32.77 -28.51
N PHE A 184 -4.27 32.53 -27.34
CA PHE A 184 -4.03 33.55 -26.32
C PHE A 184 -2.55 33.58 -25.94
N GLU A 185 -2.00 34.79 -25.83
CA GLU A 185 -0.59 34.98 -25.46
C GLU A 185 -0.27 34.45 -24.06
N THR A 186 -1.20 34.57 -23.10
CA THR A 186 -0.98 34.09 -21.74
C THR A 186 -2.18 33.33 -21.19
N VAL A 187 -1.94 32.44 -20.22
CA VAL A 187 -3.03 31.71 -19.54
C VAL A 187 -3.95 32.66 -18.74
N GLY A 188 -3.45 33.82 -18.30
CA GLY A 188 -4.26 34.88 -17.71
C GLY A 188 -5.28 35.45 -18.67
N ALA A 189 -4.85 35.82 -19.89
CA ALA A 189 -5.72 36.32 -20.95
C ALA A 189 -6.81 35.30 -21.34
N TYR A 190 -6.42 34.05 -21.55
CA TYR A 190 -7.35 32.95 -21.80
C TYR A 190 -8.39 32.78 -20.68
N LEU A 191 -7.95 32.74 -19.43
CA LEU A 191 -8.87 32.57 -18.29
C LEU A 191 -9.81 33.77 -18.11
N ASN A 192 -9.37 34.99 -18.45
CA ASN A 192 -10.22 36.17 -18.49
C ASN A 192 -11.27 36.07 -19.59
N ALA A 193 -10.89 35.68 -20.81
CA ALA A 193 -11.81 35.48 -21.92
C ALA A 193 -12.90 34.44 -21.59
N ARG A 194 -12.52 33.34 -20.92
CA ARG A 194 -13.50 32.37 -20.40
C ARG A 194 -14.51 33.01 -19.47
N LEU A 195 -14.06 33.83 -18.51
CA LEU A 195 -14.95 34.50 -17.55
C LEU A 195 -15.90 35.47 -18.26
N ARG A 196 -15.40 36.25 -19.22
CA ARG A 196 -16.23 37.16 -20.04
C ARG A 196 -17.31 36.41 -20.83
N ASN A 197 -17.01 35.17 -21.26
CA ASN A 197 -17.96 34.29 -21.93
C ASN A 197 -18.88 33.51 -20.96
N GLY A 198 -18.95 33.92 -19.69
CA GLY A 198 -19.78 33.27 -18.67
C GLY A 198 -19.27 31.90 -18.20
N ALA A 199 -18.09 31.46 -18.66
CA ALA A 199 -17.51 30.19 -18.26
C ALA A 199 -16.68 30.34 -16.98
N PRO A 200 -16.88 29.49 -15.96
CA PRO A 200 -16.13 29.57 -14.72
C PRO A 200 -14.68 29.09 -14.89
N VAL A 201 -13.84 29.44 -13.91
CA VAL A 201 -12.41 29.10 -13.85
C VAL A 201 -12.02 28.37 -12.55
N ARG A 202 -13.01 28.00 -11.73
CA ARG A 202 -12.82 27.39 -10.42
C ARG A 202 -13.74 26.18 -10.26
N LYS A 203 -13.24 25.15 -9.59
CA LYS A 203 -14.05 24.02 -9.12
C LYS A 203 -15.08 24.52 -8.10
N ARG A 204 -16.29 23.95 -8.16
CA ARG A 204 -17.34 24.15 -7.16
C ARG A 204 -17.87 22.77 -6.77
N LYS A 205 -17.94 22.51 -5.46
CA LYS A 205 -18.58 21.30 -4.97
C LYS A 205 -20.08 21.45 -5.16
N VAL A 206 -20.70 20.51 -5.85
CA VAL A 206 -22.15 20.46 -6.05
C VAL A 206 -22.73 19.56 -4.95
N ALA A 207 -23.72 20.09 -4.22
CA ALA A 207 -24.38 19.33 -3.16
C ALA A 207 -25.20 18.20 -3.78
N GLY A 208 -25.14 17.00 -3.20
CA GLY A 208 -25.84 15.81 -3.72
C GLY A 208 -25.28 15.22 -5.02
N ALA A 209 -24.27 15.84 -5.65
CA ALA A 209 -23.72 15.34 -6.91
C ALA A 209 -22.94 14.03 -6.71
N THR A 210 -23.15 13.08 -7.61
CA THR A 210 -22.34 11.87 -7.69
C THR A 210 -20.91 12.20 -8.13
N LEU A 211 -19.97 11.26 -7.95
CA LEU A 211 -18.59 11.48 -8.34
C LEU A 211 -18.45 11.78 -9.85
N ALA A 212 -19.28 11.14 -10.68
CA ALA A 212 -19.32 11.36 -12.11
C ALA A 212 -19.82 12.75 -12.47
N GLN A 213 -20.94 13.18 -11.86
CA GLN A 213 -21.48 14.53 -12.03
C GLN A 213 -20.49 15.59 -11.56
N GLN A 214 -19.82 15.38 -10.43
CA GLN A 214 -18.78 16.28 -9.94
C GLN A 214 -17.57 16.32 -10.88
N LYS A 215 -17.17 15.19 -11.50
CA LYS A 215 -16.07 15.12 -12.45
C LYS A 215 -16.41 15.84 -13.76
N ALA A 216 -17.60 15.60 -14.32
CA ALA A 216 -18.08 16.30 -15.51
C ALA A 216 -18.17 17.81 -15.28
N GLU A 217 -18.70 18.21 -14.11
CA GLU A 217 -18.77 19.61 -13.71
C GLU A 217 -17.38 20.23 -13.52
N ASP A 218 -16.45 19.51 -12.88
CA ASP A 218 -15.06 19.94 -12.78
C ASP A 218 -14.41 20.09 -14.16
N GLU A 219 -14.67 19.16 -15.09
CA GLU A 219 -14.13 19.20 -16.45
C GLU A 219 -14.70 20.35 -17.28
N ARG A 220 -15.97 20.67 -17.12
CA ARG A 220 -16.60 21.85 -17.73
C ARG A 220 -16.07 23.15 -17.13
N ARG A 221 -15.97 23.21 -15.79
CA ARG A 221 -15.72 24.47 -15.06
C ARG A 221 -14.26 24.81 -14.79
N PHE A 222 -13.36 23.84 -14.81
CA PHE A 222 -12.00 24.05 -14.36
C PHE A 222 -10.97 23.81 -15.45
N ARG A 223 -10.00 24.71 -15.51
CA ARG A 223 -8.81 24.58 -16.35
C ARG A 223 -7.59 24.62 -15.46
N ARG A 224 -6.72 23.63 -15.64
CA ARG A 224 -5.51 23.49 -14.84
C ARG A 224 -4.37 24.17 -15.57
N ALA A 225 -3.77 25.16 -14.93
CA ALA A 225 -2.49 25.70 -15.39
C ALA A 225 -1.33 24.91 -14.76
N ASP A 226 -0.30 24.61 -15.55
CA ASP A 226 0.99 24.24 -15.00
C ASP A 226 1.83 25.46 -14.65
N ARG A 227 2.98 25.21 -14.02
CA ARG A 227 3.92 26.23 -13.58
C ARG A 227 4.43 27.08 -14.74
N HIS A 228 4.76 26.45 -15.86
CA HIS A 228 5.40 27.07 -17.01
C HIS A 228 4.48 28.09 -17.66
N MET A 229 3.19 27.76 -17.80
CA MET A 229 2.18 28.72 -18.28
C MET A 229 2.11 29.99 -17.42
N ILE A 230 2.25 29.84 -16.10
CA ILE A 230 2.18 30.95 -15.14
C ILE A 230 3.50 31.73 -15.09
N GLU A 231 4.64 31.06 -15.24
CA GLU A 231 5.96 31.71 -15.33
C GLU A 231 6.09 32.49 -16.65
N HIS A 232 5.64 31.93 -17.77
CA HIS A 232 5.55 32.64 -19.04
C HIS A 232 4.70 33.91 -18.89
N GLU A 233 3.48 33.79 -18.37
CA GLU A 233 2.63 34.96 -18.11
C GLU A 233 3.29 35.99 -17.19
N PHE A 234 3.96 35.55 -16.12
CA PHE A 234 4.67 36.43 -15.21
C PHE A 234 5.72 37.26 -15.96
N TRP A 235 6.56 36.62 -16.76
CA TRP A 235 7.62 37.31 -17.50
C TRP A 235 7.07 38.22 -18.60
N THR A 236 5.99 37.81 -19.30
CA THR A 236 5.31 38.65 -20.30
C THR A 236 4.73 39.91 -19.65
N ILE A 237 4.07 39.78 -18.49
CA ILE A 237 3.54 40.93 -17.74
C ILE A 237 4.68 41.84 -17.27
N MET A 238 5.76 41.28 -16.73
CA MET A 238 6.92 42.04 -16.28
C MET A 238 7.56 42.84 -17.42
N GLY A 239 7.76 42.21 -18.58
CA GLY A 239 8.35 42.86 -19.75
C GLY A 239 7.51 44.04 -20.29
N ARG A 240 6.18 43.98 -20.16
CA ARG A 240 5.29 45.08 -20.55
C ARG A 240 5.21 46.17 -19.49
N GLN A 241 5.03 45.79 -18.24
CA GLN A 241 4.79 46.74 -17.15
C GLN A 241 6.07 47.43 -16.67
N ALA A 242 7.25 46.84 -16.84
CA ALA A 242 8.53 47.47 -16.48
C ALA A 242 8.76 48.81 -17.18
N LYS A 243 8.24 49.00 -18.40
CA LYS A 243 8.31 50.27 -19.14
C LYS A 243 7.55 51.41 -18.45
N TYR A 244 6.52 51.08 -17.68
CA TYR A 244 5.67 52.07 -16.99
C TYR A 244 6.02 52.25 -15.51
N HIS A 245 6.80 51.33 -14.93
CA HIS A 245 7.14 51.31 -13.50
C HIS A 245 8.66 51.18 -13.31
N PRO A 246 9.40 52.31 -13.21
CA PRO A 246 10.85 52.29 -13.00
C PRO A 246 11.31 51.52 -11.74
N LEU A 247 10.41 51.39 -10.75
CA LEU A 247 10.65 50.63 -9.52
C LEU A 247 10.76 49.10 -9.76
N LEU A 248 10.27 48.57 -10.90
CA LEU A 248 10.41 47.16 -11.29
C LEU A 248 11.79 46.87 -11.88
N THR A 249 12.84 47.06 -11.09
CA THR A 249 14.22 46.71 -11.50
C THR A 249 14.34 45.21 -11.79
N ILE A 250 15.32 44.82 -12.60
CA ILE A 250 15.59 43.41 -12.93
C ILE A 250 15.77 42.57 -11.65
N ASP A 251 16.47 43.13 -10.66
CA ASP A 251 16.68 42.47 -9.37
C ASP A 251 15.36 42.27 -8.60
N LEU A 252 14.47 43.26 -8.59
CA LEU A 252 13.18 43.14 -7.94
C LEU A 252 12.31 42.09 -8.65
N GLN A 253 12.31 42.06 -9.99
CA GLN A 253 11.60 41.06 -10.77
C GLN A 253 12.08 39.63 -10.44
N ALA A 254 13.40 39.42 -10.37
CA ALA A 254 14.00 38.15 -9.98
C ALA A 254 13.63 37.74 -8.55
N GLN A 255 13.67 38.69 -7.60
CA GLN A 255 13.26 38.44 -6.21
C GLN A 255 11.78 38.05 -6.10
N ILE A 256 10.90 38.74 -6.83
CA ILE A 256 9.47 38.43 -6.88
C ILE A 256 9.26 37.03 -7.48
N HIS A 257 9.92 36.72 -8.59
CA HIS A 257 9.86 35.43 -9.26
C HIS A 257 10.22 34.29 -8.30
N ASP A 258 11.38 34.39 -7.64
CA ASP A 258 11.85 33.38 -6.69
C ASP A 258 10.85 33.17 -5.55
N LEU A 259 10.31 34.25 -4.97
CA LEU A 259 9.30 34.14 -3.92
C LEU A 259 8.01 33.47 -4.40
N LEU A 260 7.56 33.76 -5.64
CA LEU A 260 6.37 33.15 -6.23
C LEU A 260 6.54 31.66 -6.47
N PHE A 261 7.62 31.30 -7.18
CA PHE A 261 7.75 30.00 -7.83
C PHE A 261 8.57 28.99 -7.02
N PHE A 262 9.37 29.43 -6.04
CA PHE A 262 10.16 28.52 -5.22
C PHE A 262 9.31 27.40 -4.57
N GLN A 263 9.79 26.18 -4.70
CA GLN A 263 9.22 24.98 -4.11
C GLN A 263 10.32 24.06 -3.60
N ARG A 264 10.13 23.51 -2.39
CA ARG A 264 11.05 22.52 -1.85
C ARG A 264 10.96 21.21 -2.64
N ILE A 265 12.10 20.69 -3.04
CA ILE A 265 12.24 19.41 -3.75
C ILE A 265 11.80 18.24 -2.83
N LEU A 266 11.20 17.23 -3.43
CA LEU A 266 10.93 15.94 -2.80
C LEU A 266 12.15 15.04 -3.02
N ALA A 267 12.82 14.63 -1.95
CA ALA A 267 13.95 13.71 -2.04
C ALA A 267 13.84 12.61 -0.98
N ALA A 268 14.34 11.43 -1.34
CA ALA A 268 14.36 10.26 -0.46
C ALA A 268 15.42 10.46 0.63
N ASP A 269 15.04 10.17 1.87
CA ASP A 269 15.95 10.16 3.00
C ASP A 269 16.78 8.87 2.96
N ALA A 270 18.11 8.99 3.05
CA ALA A 270 19.02 7.84 3.09
C ALA A 270 18.68 6.89 4.26
N SER A 271 18.09 7.42 5.35
CA SER A 271 17.65 6.64 6.50
C SER A 271 16.50 5.67 6.20
N THR A 272 15.86 5.77 5.03
CA THR A 272 14.77 4.86 4.62
C THR A 272 15.28 3.63 3.88
N ARG A 273 16.57 3.60 3.52
CA ARG A 273 17.22 2.45 2.90
C ARG A 273 17.46 1.38 3.97
N GLY A 274 16.97 0.16 3.72
CA GLY A 274 17.15 -0.97 4.63
C GLY A 274 18.59 -1.52 4.62
N ASN A 275 18.92 -2.26 5.67
CA ASN A 275 20.23 -2.92 5.82
C ASN A 275 20.25 -4.29 5.12
N CYS A 276 21.44 -4.71 4.72
CA CYS A 276 21.68 -6.00 4.08
C CYS A 276 21.26 -7.16 4.97
N THR A 277 20.76 -8.23 4.36
CA THR A 277 20.42 -9.49 5.03
C THR A 277 21.57 -10.03 5.88
N PHE A 278 22.77 -10.15 5.29
CA PHE A 278 23.96 -10.72 5.94
C PHE A 278 24.81 -9.70 6.74
N TYR A 279 25.07 -8.52 6.17
CA TYR A 279 25.82 -7.46 6.86
C TYR A 279 24.88 -6.39 7.42
N LYS A 280 24.47 -6.51 8.68
CA LYS A 280 23.48 -5.61 9.30
C LYS A 280 23.91 -4.13 9.37
N ASN A 281 25.20 -3.83 9.27
CA ASN A 281 25.74 -2.47 9.24
C ASN A 281 25.89 -1.89 7.82
N GLU A 282 25.62 -2.68 6.78
CA GLU A 282 25.75 -2.28 5.38
C GLU A 282 24.38 -2.01 4.76
N LEU A 283 24.28 -0.96 3.94
CA LEU A 283 23.04 -0.65 3.23
C LEU A 283 22.81 -1.55 2.02
N ARG A 284 21.57 -1.99 1.81
CA ARG A 284 21.13 -2.80 0.65
C ARG A 284 21.47 -2.14 -0.68
N MET A 285 22.07 -2.83 -1.66
CA MET A 285 22.45 -2.17 -2.92
C MET A 285 21.23 -1.72 -3.74
N PRO A 286 21.26 -0.54 -4.39
CA PRO A 286 20.16 -0.08 -5.24
C PRO A 286 19.97 -0.99 -6.45
N ARG A 287 18.72 -1.30 -6.80
CA ARG A 287 18.39 -2.22 -7.90
C ARG A 287 18.95 -1.72 -9.24
N ALA A 288 18.97 -0.41 -9.45
CA ALA A 288 19.52 0.23 -10.64
C ALA A 288 21.05 0.15 -10.80
N GLY A 289 21.81 -0.25 -9.77
CA GLY A 289 23.27 -0.37 -9.91
C GLY A 289 23.65 -1.49 -10.89
N LEU A 290 24.72 -1.32 -11.68
CA LEU A 290 25.16 -2.34 -12.64
C LEU A 290 25.48 -3.68 -11.98
N THR A 291 26.14 -3.68 -10.81
CA THR A 291 26.37 -4.90 -10.03
C THR A 291 25.07 -5.53 -9.55
N ALA A 292 24.06 -4.73 -9.22
CA ALA A 292 22.75 -5.23 -8.79
C ALA A 292 21.97 -5.85 -9.96
N GLN A 293 22.02 -5.24 -11.15
CA GLN A 293 21.48 -5.82 -12.38
C GLN A 293 22.17 -7.15 -12.70
N LYS A 294 23.50 -7.18 -12.70
CA LYS A 294 24.28 -8.42 -12.91
C LYS A 294 23.94 -9.50 -11.89
N PHE A 295 23.78 -9.13 -10.62
CA PHE A 295 23.40 -10.06 -9.56
C PHE A 295 22.02 -10.69 -9.82
N ALA A 296 21.02 -9.88 -10.16
CA ALA A 296 19.67 -10.37 -10.44
C ALA A 296 19.63 -11.27 -11.68
N ILE A 297 20.34 -10.87 -12.76
CA ILE A 297 20.45 -11.67 -13.99
C ILE A 297 21.18 -12.99 -13.70
N ALA A 298 22.31 -12.96 -13.00
CA ALA A 298 23.05 -14.16 -12.63
C ALA A 298 22.19 -15.11 -11.77
N GLN A 299 21.34 -14.57 -10.89
CA GLN A 299 20.41 -15.37 -10.11
C GLN A 299 19.37 -16.08 -10.97
N ASP A 300 18.80 -15.36 -11.94
CA ASP A 300 17.85 -15.93 -12.89
C ASP A 300 18.50 -17.00 -13.76
N VAL A 301 19.70 -16.74 -14.28
CA VAL A 301 20.47 -17.69 -15.12
C VAL A 301 20.95 -18.90 -14.33
N ALA A 302 21.34 -18.75 -13.06
CA ALA A 302 21.81 -19.87 -12.24
C ALA A 302 20.74 -20.94 -11.99
N HIS A 303 19.46 -20.58 -12.04
CA HIS A 303 18.35 -21.53 -11.91
C HIS A 303 17.95 -22.20 -13.23
N LEU A 304 18.60 -21.84 -14.35
CA LEU A 304 18.33 -22.49 -15.62
C LEU A 304 18.92 -23.89 -15.64
N GLU A 305 18.11 -24.83 -16.13
CA GLU A 305 18.55 -26.18 -16.44
C GLU A 305 18.26 -26.47 -17.91
N VAL A 306 19.23 -27.09 -18.57
CA VAL A 306 19.15 -27.57 -19.94
C VAL A 306 18.59 -28.99 -19.90
N ILE A 307 17.49 -29.19 -20.61
CA ILE A 307 16.87 -30.49 -20.88
C ILE A 307 17.23 -30.82 -22.33
N PRO A 308 18.19 -31.73 -22.58
CA PRO A 308 18.68 -31.97 -23.94
C PRO A 308 17.67 -32.71 -24.83
N GLY A 309 16.67 -33.37 -24.23
CA GLY A 309 15.55 -33.97 -24.94
C GLY A 309 14.47 -34.48 -23.97
N PRO A 310 13.29 -34.88 -24.48
CA PRO A 310 12.24 -35.48 -23.67
C PRO A 310 12.76 -36.75 -22.97
N LEU A 311 12.50 -36.88 -21.65
CA LEU A 311 12.91 -38.03 -20.81
C LEU A 311 14.42 -38.15 -20.52
N GLN A 312 15.23 -37.15 -20.87
CA GLN A 312 16.63 -37.08 -20.44
C GLN A 312 16.78 -36.25 -19.17
N ASP A 313 17.76 -36.61 -18.34
CA ASP A 313 18.07 -35.87 -17.11
C ASP A 313 18.44 -34.42 -17.42
N SER A 314 17.86 -33.49 -16.66
CA SER A 314 18.23 -32.09 -16.77
C SER A 314 19.64 -31.88 -16.23
N ARG A 315 20.39 -30.98 -16.86
CA ARG A 315 21.69 -30.53 -16.35
C ARG A 315 21.67 -29.03 -16.09
N LYS A 316 22.42 -28.58 -15.08
CA LYS A 316 22.71 -27.15 -14.91
C LYS A 316 23.55 -26.63 -16.10
N LEU A 317 23.45 -25.32 -16.38
CA LEU A 317 24.36 -24.68 -17.34
C LEU A 317 25.81 -24.77 -16.84
N LYS A 318 26.72 -25.01 -17.77
CA LYS A 318 28.18 -24.94 -17.55
C LYS A 318 28.58 -23.49 -17.27
N THR A 319 29.75 -23.31 -16.64
CA THR A 319 30.26 -21.97 -16.32
C THR A 319 30.39 -21.07 -17.56
N GLU A 320 30.91 -21.59 -18.67
CA GLU A 320 31.03 -20.84 -19.92
C GLU A 320 29.66 -20.42 -20.47
N GLU A 321 28.69 -21.34 -20.51
CA GLU A 321 27.30 -21.07 -20.92
C GLU A 321 26.66 -19.97 -20.06
N ARG A 322 26.87 -20.02 -18.73
CA ARG A 322 26.38 -18.98 -17.81
C ARG A 322 27.03 -17.63 -18.07
N LEU A 323 28.35 -17.59 -18.24
CA LEU A 323 29.08 -16.35 -18.47
C LEU A 323 28.67 -15.69 -19.79
N THR A 324 28.52 -16.47 -20.86
CA THR A 324 28.04 -15.98 -22.17
C THR A 324 26.65 -15.37 -22.03
N LEU A 325 25.71 -16.10 -21.43
CA LEU A 325 24.32 -15.64 -21.32
C LEU A 325 24.17 -14.41 -20.41
N VAL A 326 24.87 -14.39 -19.27
CA VAL A 326 24.89 -13.21 -18.38
C VAL A 326 25.55 -12.02 -19.09
N GLY A 327 26.63 -12.24 -19.83
CA GLY A 327 27.30 -11.21 -20.63
C GLY A 327 26.36 -10.58 -21.65
N LYS A 328 25.65 -11.41 -22.41
CA LYS A 328 24.66 -10.96 -23.40
C LYS A 328 23.50 -10.21 -22.77
N LEU A 329 22.88 -10.74 -21.71
CA LEU A 329 21.78 -10.04 -21.01
C LEU A 329 22.24 -8.70 -20.37
N MET A 330 23.52 -8.57 -20.02
CA MET A 330 24.07 -7.32 -19.51
C MET A 330 24.24 -6.23 -20.58
N THR A 331 24.14 -6.53 -21.89
CA THR A 331 24.11 -5.51 -22.95
C THR A 331 22.82 -4.69 -22.93
N GLY A 332 21.78 -5.18 -22.25
CA GLY A 332 20.47 -4.54 -22.13
C GLY A 332 19.37 -5.22 -22.96
N ASP A 333 19.73 -6.18 -23.82
CA ASP A 333 18.78 -6.89 -24.67
C ASP A 333 18.06 -7.99 -23.89
N ASP A 334 16.74 -8.08 -24.08
CA ASP A 334 15.97 -9.26 -23.68
C ASP A 334 16.22 -10.38 -24.71
N LEU A 335 16.29 -11.63 -24.26
CA LEU A 335 16.57 -12.78 -25.12
C LEU A 335 15.38 -13.73 -25.17
N THR A 336 14.88 -13.98 -26.37
CA THR A 336 13.94 -15.08 -26.63
C THR A 336 14.63 -16.42 -26.45
N TRP A 337 13.87 -17.49 -26.21
CA TRP A 337 14.47 -18.82 -26.05
C TRP A 337 15.26 -19.28 -27.27
N ASP A 338 14.85 -18.89 -28.48
CA ASP A 338 15.61 -19.18 -29.71
C ASP A 338 16.94 -18.44 -29.76
N GLN A 339 16.97 -17.19 -29.31
CA GLN A 339 18.21 -16.44 -29.15
C GLN A 339 19.10 -17.06 -28.08
N VAL A 340 18.53 -17.54 -26.96
CA VAL A 340 19.28 -18.28 -25.92
C VAL A 340 19.92 -19.54 -26.50
N ARG A 341 19.18 -20.34 -27.29
CA ARG A 341 19.73 -21.53 -27.97
C ARG A 341 20.86 -21.17 -28.92
N THR A 342 20.68 -20.11 -29.70
CA THR A 342 21.67 -19.63 -30.68
C THR A 342 22.95 -19.21 -29.96
N GLU A 343 22.81 -18.40 -28.91
CA GLU A 343 23.93 -17.89 -28.12
C GLU A 343 24.70 -19.02 -27.39
N LEU A 344 23.98 -20.01 -26.88
CA LEU A 344 24.57 -21.17 -26.20
C LEU A 344 25.02 -22.29 -27.15
N LYS A 345 24.70 -22.18 -28.45
CA LYS A 345 24.93 -23.23 -29.46
C LYS A 345 24.24 -24.56 -29.08
N LEU A 346 23.01 -24.48 -28.59
CA LEU A 346 22.19 -25.60 -28.13
C LEU A 346 20.84 -25.63 -28.87
N PRO A 347 20.79 -25.97 -30.16
CA PRO A 347 19.59 -25.82 -30.99
C PRO A 347 18.40 -26.71 -30.57
N ALA A 348 18.66 -27.86 -29.94
CA ALA A 348 17.61 -28.79 -29.48
C ALA A 348 17.29 -28.66 -27.97
N ALA A 349 17.96 -27.74 -27.26
CA ALA A 349 17.76 -27.61 -25.81
C ALA A 349 16.41 -27.00 -25.46
N ILE A 350 15.83 -27.53 -24.38
CA ILE A 350 14.66 -26.98 -23.71
C ILE A 350 15.09 -26.51 -22.32
N PHE A 351 14.56 -25.40 -21.83
CA PHE A 351 14.90 -24.89 -20.49
C PHE A 351 13.79 -25.16 -19.47
N ASN A 352 14.17 -25.43 -18.22
CA ASN A 352 13.20 -25.74 -17.14
C ASN A 352 12.11 -24.68 -16.88
N ILE A 353 12.40 -23.41 -17.15
CA ILE A 353 11.46 -22.28 -16.99
C ILE A 353 10.86 -21.79 -18.31
N GLU A 354 11.17 -22.45 -19.41
CA GLU A 354 10.60 -22.18 -20.74
C GLU A 354 9.20 -22.82 -20.88
N PRO A 355 8.20 -22.09 -21.39
CA PRO A 355 6.92 -22.67 -21.76
C PRO A 355 7.03 -23.43 -23.10
N ALA A 356 7.51 -24.68 -23.07
CA ALA A 356 7.67 -25.52 -24.26
C ALA A 356 6.58 -26.61 -24.38
N LYS A 357 6.20 -26.93 -25.63
CA LYS A 357 5.42 -28.13 -26.00
C LYS A 357 6.29 -28.98 -26.91
N TYR A 358 6.47 -30.26 -26.59
CA TYR A 358 7.25 -31.17 -27.41
C TYR A 358 6.51 -32.48 -27.62
N LYS A 359 6.79 -33.14 -28.73
CA LYS A 359 6.22 -34.45 -29.05
C LYS A 359 7.12 -35.54 -28.46
N ILE A 360 6.50 -36.52 -27.81
CA ILE A 360 7.15 -37.77 -27.38
C ILE A 360 6.47 -38.94 -28.06
N ILE A 361 7.18 -40.05 -28.24
CA ILE A 361 6.56 -41.31 -28.65
C ILE A 361 6.12 -42.04 -27.39
N GLY A 362 4.82 -42.31 -27.26
CA GLY A 362 4.26 -43.07 -26.14
C GLY A 362 4.68 -44.53 -26.20
N LYS A 363 4.49 -45.27 -25.09
CA LYS A 363 4.73 -46.72 -25.04
C LYS A 363 3.91 -47.53 -26.06
N ASP A 364 2.86 -46.91 -26.59
CA ASP A 364 1.97 -47.39 -27.65
C ASP A 364 2.46 -47.07 -29.08
N GLY A 365 3.67 -46.51 -29.24
CA GLY A 365 4.25 -46.15 -30.53
C GLY A 365 3.63 -44.89 -31.16
N LYS A 366 2.72 -44.19 -30.47
CA LYS A 366 2.01 -43.01 -30.97
C LYS A 366 2.65 -41.72 -30.50
N GLU A 367 2.72 -40.71 -31.36
CA GLU A 367 3.12 -39.35 -30.97
C GLU A 367 2.12 -38.76 -29.96
N LYS A 368 2.61 -38.42 -28.77
CA LYS A 368 1.90 -37.63 -27.75
C LYS A 368 2.58 -36.28 -27.60
N THR A 369 1.82 -35.21 -27.67
CA THR A 369 2.33 -33.87 -27.34
C THR A 369 2.32 -33.69 -25.83
N VAL A 370 3.52 -33.56 -25.24
CA VAL A 370 3.71 -33.22 -23.83
C VAL A 370 3.96 -31.73 -23.73
N THR A 371 3.14 -31.06 -22.92
CA THR A 371 3.37 -29.67 -22.54
C THR A 371 4.20 -29.66 -21.27
N GLN A 372 5.37 -29.00 -21.29
CA GLN A 372 6.15 -28.78 -20.08
C GLN A 372 5.36 -27.86 -19.16
N LYS A 373 4.73 -28.44 -18.14
CA LYS A 373 3.80 -27.71 -17.28
C LYS A 373 4.50 -26.56 -16.53
N SER A 374 5.80 -26.64 -16.24
CA SER A 374 6.55 -25.73 -15.35
C SER A 374 7.02 -24.38 -15.91
N GLY A 375 6.91 -24.12 -17.21
CA GLY A 375 7.47 -22.92 -17.84
C GLY A 375 6.83 -21.61 -17.35
N THR A 376 7.60 -20.73 -16.71
CA THR A 376 7.11 -19.46 -16.11
C THR A 376 7.55 -18.20 -16.86
N LYS A 377 8.56 -18.28 -17.75
CA LYS A 377 9.12 -17.11 -18.43
C LYS A 377 9.10 -17.27 -19.95
N LYS A 378 8.53 -16.29 -20.66
CA LYS A 378 8.51 -16.25 -22.14
C LYS A 378 9.86 -15.90 -22.76
N GLU A 379 10.70 -15.18 -22.02
CA GLU A 379 12.00 -14.67 -22.43
C GLU A 379 12.86 -14.42 -21.19
N LEU A 380 14.17 -14.27 -21.39
CA LEU A 380 15.10 -13.82 -20.35
C LEU A 380 15.30 -12.32 -20.45
N ARG A 381 15.11 -11.62 -19.32
CA ARG A 381 15.21 -10.16 -19.29
C ARG A 381 16.64 -9.68 -19.10
N GLY A 382 17.05 -8.75 -19.95
CA GLY A 382 18.32 -8.06 -19.89
C GLY A 382 18.37 -6.97 -18.82
N SER A 383 19.50 -6.28 -18.77
CA SER A 383 19.72 -5.16 -17.85
C SER A 383 18.86 -3.96 -18.22
N GLN A 384 17.78 -3.75 -17.46
CA GLN A 384 16.88 -2.60 -17.64
C GLN A 384 17.59 -1.25 -17.46
N THR A 385 18.67 -1.22 -16.67
CA THR A 385 19.48 0.00 -16.50
C THR A 385 20.25 0.31 -17.78
N VAL A 386 20.93 -0.70 -18.33
CA VAL A 386 21.72 -0.52 -19.55
C VAL A 386 20.81 -0.21 -20.73
N ALA A 387 19.69 -0.93 -20.89
CA ALA A 387 18.71 -0.68 -21.94
C ALA A 387 18.22 0.78 -21.97
N ARG A 388 17.91 1.36 -20.80
CA ARG A 388 17.48 2.77 -20.70
C ARG A 388 18.60 3.75 -21.02
N LEU A 389 19.83 3.48 -20.58
CA LEU A 389 20.96 4.38 -20.84
C LEU A 389 21.43 4.32 -22.30
N ARG A 390 21.37 3.15 -22.94
CA ARG A 390 21.63 3.00 -24.38
C ARG A 390 20.62 3.76 -25.24
N ARG A 391 19.34 3.83 -24.84
CA ARG A 391 18.36 4.66 -25.57
C ARG A 391 18.70 6.15 -25.56
N ILE A 392 19.38 6.62 -24.51
CA ILE A 392 19.79 8.03 -24.39
C ILE A 392 21.13 8.27 -25.11
N LEU A 393 22.09 7.36 -24.93
CA LEU A 393 23.48 7.57 -25.32
C LEU A 393 23.89 6.90 -26.63
N GLY A 394 23.11 5.94 -27.12
CA GLY A 394 23.48 5.09 -28.26
C GLY A 394 24.86 4.45 -28.06
N ASP A 395 25.68 4.52 -29.09
CA ASP A 395 27.04 3.95 -29.13
C ASP A 395 28.00 4.61 -28.13
N LYS A 396 27.71 5.85 -27.67
CA LYS A 396 28.51 6.50 -26.62
C LYS A 396 28.54 5.69 -25.34
N TRP A 397 27.51 4.88 -25.07
CA TRP A 397 27.49 4.00 -23.90
C TRP A 397 28.70 3.05 -23.87
N ASP A 398 29.06 2.49 -25.02
CA ASP A 398 30.19 1.55 -25.11
C ASP A 398 31.53 2.27 -24.98
N LEU A 399 31.64 3.48 -25.53
CA LEU A 399 32.84 4.32 -25.47
C LEU A 399 33.22 4.76 -24.04
N LEU A 400 32.27 4.74 -23.10
CA LEU A 400 32.53 5.06 -21.69
C LEU A 400 33.52 4.07 -21.03
N GLY A 401 33.48 2.79 -21.42
CA GLY A 401 34.15 1.71 -20.71
C GLY A 401 33.52 1.38 -19.34
N GLU A 402 33.79 0.18 -18.82
CA GLU A 402 33.08 -0.36 -17.65
C GLU A 402 33.15 0.54 -16.39
N GLN A 403 34.31 1.13 -16.12
CA GLN A 403 34.50 1.90 -14.90
C GLN A 403 33.68 3.20 -14.94
N ALA A 404 33.65 3.90 -16.08
CA ALA A 404 32.87 5.12 -16.21
C ALA A 404 31.36 4.83 -16.33
N GLN A 405 30.96 3.70 -16.93
CA GLN A 405 29.57 3.24 -16.87
C GLN A 405 29.09 3.05 -15.42
N ARG A 406 29.91 2.40 -14.58
CA ARG A 406 29.61 2.22 -13.14
C ARG A 406 29.56 3.55 -12.40
N GLU A 407 30.46 4.46 -12.73
CA GLU A 407 30.50 5.80 -12.15
C GLU A 407 29.26 6.62 -12.52
N LEU A 408 28.91 6.70 -13.82
CA LEU A 408 27.73 7.39 -14.32
C LEU A 408 26.46 6.85 -13.65
N VAL A 409 26.28 5.53 -13.64
CA VAL A 409 25.14 4.89 -12.94
C VAL A 409 25.18 5.20 -11.45
N GLY A 410 26.35 5.18 -10.83
CA GLY A 410 26.54 5.56 -9.43
C GLY A 410 26.11 6.99 -9.14
N GLU A 411 26.42 7.94 -10.01
CA GLU A 411 26.04 9.36 -9.88
C GLU A 411 24.53 9.57 -10.05
N ILE A 412 23.90 8.87 -11.01
CA ILE A 412 22.44 8.87 -11.22
C ILE A 412 21.72 8.27 -10.00
N VAL A 413 22.19 7.12 -9.52
CA VAL A 413 21.57 6.34 -8.44
C VAL A 413 21.89 6.89 -7.06
N SER A 414 22.97 7.67 -6.91
CA SER A 414 23.36 8.24 -5.63
C SER A 414 22.22 9.06 -5.03
N ILE A 415 21.78 8.63 -3.85
CA ILE A 415 20.84 9.36 -3.02
C ILE A 415 21.64 10.44 -2.31
N ARG A 416 21.72 11.64 -2.88
CA ARG A 416 22.30 12.77 -2.16
C ARG A 416 21.30 13.30 -1.14
N ASP A 417 21.79 13.45 0.09
CA ASP A 417 21.01 13.81 1.28
C ASP A 417 20.36 15.19 1.12
N TRP A 418 19.04 15.19 0.97
CA TRP A 418 18.19 16.38 0.96
C TRP A 418 18.42 17.29 2.17
N THR A 419 18.71 16.68 3.32
CA THR A 419 18.92 17.39 4.58
C THR A 419 20.18 18.25 4.54
N ARG A 420 21.20 17.79 3.81
CA ARG A 420 22.41 18.56 3.51
C ARG A 420 22.09 19.74 2.59
N ASP A 421 21.37 19.50 1.50
CA ASP A 421 21.06 20.53 0.49
C ASP A 421 20.16 21.65 1.04
N VAL A 422 19.24 21.32 1.96
CA VAL A 422 18.37 22.31 2.63
C VAL A 422 19.16 23.23 3.58
N LYS A 423 20.18 22.71 4.26
CA LYS A 423 21.02 23.51 5.17
C LYS A 423 21.94 24.45 4.40
N SER A 424 22.42 24.05 3.22
CA SER A 424 23.35 24.82 2.39
C SER A 424 22.69 25.72 1.34
N ARG A 425 21.36 25.73 1.21
CA ARG A 425 20.61 26.45 0.13
C ARG A 425 21.09 26.09 -1.29
N THR A 426 21.72 24.93 -1.47
CA THR A 426 22.29 24.50 -2.75
C THR A 426 21.22 24.07 -3.76
N LYS A 427 21.54 24.20 -5.05
CA LYS A 427 20.68 23.80 -6.18
C LYS A 427 20.24 22.32 -6.09
N PRO A 428 19.06 21.96 -6.66
CA PRO A 428 18.57 20.57 -6.71
C PRO A 428 19.62 19.54 -7.16
N ALA A 429 19.49 18.30 -6.67
CA ALA A 429 20.39 17.22 -7.04
C ALA A 429 20.41 16.94 -8.56
N ALA A 430 19.26 16.99 -9.24
CA ALA A 430 19.22 16.78 -10.69
C ALA A 430 19.83 17.96 -11.47
N TYR A 431 19.67 19.21 -10.99
CA TYR A 431 20.39 20.35 -11.58
C TYR A 431 21.92 20.20 -11.43
N ARG A 432 22.40 19.76 -10.26
CA ARG A 432 23.84 19.48 -10.08
C ARG A 432 24.31 18.32 -10.96
N ARG A 433 23.48 17.30 -11.18
CA ARG A 433 23.77 16.22 -12.13
C ARG A 433 23.82 16.74 -13.55
N LEU A 434 22.85 17.56 -13.96
CA LEU A 434 22.83 18.20 -15.26
C LEU A 434 24.11 19.00 -15.49
N ASP A 435 24.48 19.86 -14.54
CA ASP A 435 25.72 20.64 -14.61
C ASP A 435 26.98 19.75 -14.63
N LEU A 436 27.00 18.70 -13.82
CA LEU A 436 28.06 17.70 -13.82
C LEU A 436 28.17 17.00 -15.19
N PHE A 437 27.06 16.51 -15.73
CA PHE A 437 26.98 15.78 -17.00
C PHE A 437 27.31 16.65 -18.20
N LYS A 438 27.01 17.96 -18.14
CA LYS A 438 27.42 18.93 -19.17
C LYS A 438 28.93 19.19 -19.18
N ARG A 439 29.59 19.13 -18.01
CA ARG A 439 31.00 19.56 -17.86
C ARG A 439 31.99 18.41 -17.80
N LYS A 440 31.57 17.26 -17.30
CA LYS A 440 32.44 16.12 -17.04
C LYS A 440 32.57 15.25 -18.29
N ALA A 441 33.81 14.99 -18.70
CA ALA A 441 34.14 13.95 -19.65
C ALA A 441 34.27 12.61 -18.92
N TYR A 442 33.72 11.54 -19.49
CA TYR A 442 33.67 10.22 -18.88
C TYR A 442 34.54 9.20 -19.63
N GLY A 443 35.20 8.34 -18.85
CA GLY A 443 35.94 7.20 -19.39
C GLY A 443 37.25 7.58 -20.10
N PRO A 444 37.97 6.57 -20.60
CA PRO A 444 39.24 6.78 -21.30
C PRO A 444 39.04 7.58 -22.60
N SER A 445 37.91 7.40 -23.28
CA SER A 445 37.55 8.09 -24.52
C SER A 445 37.07 9.53 -24.31
N LYS A 446 37.06 10.03 -23.06
CA LYS A 446 36.62 11.39 -22.70
C LYS A 446 35.25 11.76 -23.28
N VAL A 447 34.28 10.86 -23.18
CA VAL A 447 32.92 11.04 -23.72
C VAL A 447 32.25 12.23 -23.01
N THR A 448 31.74 13.18 -23.80
CA THR A 448 30.93 14.32 -23.33
C THR A 448 29.48 14.17 -23.78
N PHE A 449 28.56 14.76 -23.01
CA PHE A 449 27.13 14.71 -23.30
C PHE A 449 26.63 16.03 -23.88
N THR A 450 25.74 15.94 -24.87
CA THR A 450 24.97 17.10 -25.35
C THR A 450 24.04 17.62 -24.25
N GLU A 451 23.53 18.83 -24.41
CA GLU A 451 22.57 19.39 -23.46
C GLU A 451 21.31 18.51 -23.30
N ARG A 452 20.83 17.93 -24.40
CA ARG A 452 19.71 16.99 -24.41
C ARG A 452 20.04 15.73 -23.63
N GLU A 453 21.15 15.06 -23.95
CA GLU A 453 21.59 13.83 -23.27
C GLU A 453 21.80 14.06 -21.76
N ALA A 454 22.47 15.15 -21.38
CA ALA A 454 22.70 15.49 -19.98
C ALA A 454 21.38 15.72 -19.22
N ASN A 455 20.37 16.31 -19.88
CA ASN A 455 19.03 16.51 -19.31
C ASN A 455 18.26 15.21 -19.15
N GLU A 456 18.28 14.35 -20.16
CA GLU A 456 17.67 13.03 -20.11
C GLU A 456 18.34 12.16 -19.02
N LEU A 457 19.68 12.13 -18.95
CA LEU A 457 20.43 11.45 -17.90
C LEU A 457 20.15 12.00 -16.49
N ALA A 458 19.99 13.31 -16.34
CA ALA A 458 19.71 13.91 -15.03
C ALA A 458 18.32 13.53 -14.49
N THR A 459 17.39 13.18 -15.39
CA THR A 459 15.99 12.87 -15.07
C THR A 459 15.57 11.43 -15.35
N VAL A 460 16.45 10.60 -15.89
CA VAL A 460 16.16 9.22 -16.24
C VAL A 460 15.62 8.45 -15.04
N GLU A 461 14.46 7.83 -15.22
CA GLU A 461 13.94 6.90 -14.24
C GLU A 461 14.67 5.57 -14.44
N LEU A 462 15.32 5.04 -13.41
CA LEU A 462 15.96 3.73 -13.41
C LEU A 462 15.16 2.76 -12.52
N PRO A 463 15.38 1.43 -12.61
CA PRO A 463 14.66 0.46 -11.78
C PRO A 463 14.68 0.82 -10.29
N GLU A 464 13.48 1.06 -9.73
CA GLU A 464 13.33 1.46 -8.34
C GLU A 464 13.64 0.32 -7.35
N GLY A 465 13.95 0.70 -6.11
CA GLY A 465 14.12 -0.21 -4.99
C GLY A 465 15.56 -0.69 -4.78
N TYR A 466 15.70 -1.69 -3.93
CA TYR A 466 16.98 -2.24 -3.49
C TYR A 466 16.91 -3.75 -3.45
N LEU A 467 18.04 -4.42 -3.67
CA LEU A 467 18.15 -5.86 -3.44
C LEU A 467 18.26 -6.15 -1.94
N SER A 468 18.02 -7.39 -1.51
CA SER A 468 18.09 -7.78 -0.09
C SER A 468 19.52 -7.73 0.48
N VAL A 469 20.53 -7.81 -0.41
CA VAL A 469 21.96 -7.84 -0.06
C VAL A 469 22.65 -6.49 -0.33
N SER A 470 23.75 -6.20 0.37
CA SER A 470 24.64 -5.06 0.10
C SER A 470 25.58 -5.37 -1.05
N LEU A 471 26.27 -4.33 -1.56
CA LEU A 471 27.34 -4.48 -2.54
C LEU A 471 28.46 -5.38 -2.00
N LYS A 472 28.77 -5.29 -0.70
CA LYS A 472 29.78 -6.12 -0.02
C LYS A 472 29.41 -7.60 -0.05
N ALA A 473 28.16 -7.95 0.28
CA ALA A 473 27.68 -9.33 0.19
C ALA A 473 27.62 -9.81 -1.26
N ALA A 474 27.14 -8.97 -2.18
CA ALA A 474 27.06 -9.29 -3.60
C ALA A 474 28.43 -9.66 -4.19
N LYS A 475 29.49 -8.92 -3.85
CA LYS A 475 30.86 -9.20 -4.31
C LYS A 475 31.38 -10.58 -3.86
N LYS A 476 30.92 -11.10 -2.71
CA LYS A 476 31.28 -12.45 -2.24
C LYS A 476 30.44 -13.56 -2.88
N ILE A 477 29.14 -13.32 -3.06
CA ILE A 477 28.19 -14.35 -3.53
C ILE A 477 28.24 -14.50 -5.06
N LEU A 478 28.30 -13.38 -5.80
CA LEU A 478 28.18 -13.36 -7.26
C LEU A 478 29.19 -14.26 -8.00
N PRO A 479 30.48 -14.35 -7.61
CA PRO A 479 31.43 -15.24 -8.30
C PRO A 479 30.99 -16.70 -8.34
N TYR A 480 30.41 -17.21 -7.24
CA TYR A 480 29.92 -18.59 -7.16
C TYR A 480 28.67 -18.80 -8.02
N MET A 481 27.79 -17.80 -8.08
CA MET A 481 26.58 -17.87 -8.94
C MET A 481 26.94 -17.88 -10.43
N LEU A 482 27.96 -17.10 -10.83
CA LEU A 482 28.46 -17.08 -12.20
C LEU A 482 29.17 -18.38 -12.58
N LYS A 483 29.70 -19.12 -11.61
CA LYS A 483 30.38 -20.40 -11.84
C LYS A 483 29.37 -21.52 -12.12
N ASP A 484 28.75 -22.05 -11.07
CA ASP A 484 27.95 -23.28 -11.14
C ASP A 484 26.89 -23.38 -10.02
N LYS A 485 26.91 -22.47 -9.05
CA LYS A 485 26.04 -22.53 -7.86
C LYS A 485 24.73 -21.77 -8.04
N VAL A 486 23.65 -22.25 -7.44
CA VAL A 486 22.43 -21.45 -7.25
C VAL A 486 22.60 -20.50 -6.06
N PHE A 487 21.66 -19.58 -5.82
CA PHE A 487 21.82 -18.55 -4.77
C PHE A 487 22.08 -19.13 -3.37
N SER A 488 21.41 -20.21 -2.97
CA SER A 488 21.62 -20.87 -1.67
C SER A 488 23.03 -21.44 -1.54
N GLU A 489 23.44 -22.27 -2.51
CA GLU A 489 24.77 -22.88 -2.61
C GLU A 489 25.88 -21.81 -2.68
N ALA A 490 25.63 -20.70 -3.38
CA ALA A 490 26.56 -19.58 -3.50
C ALA A 490 26.68 -18.78 -2.19
N CYS A 491 25.60 -18.66 -1.43
CA CYS A 491 25.65 -18.08 -0.08
C CYS A 491 26.50 -18.94 0.84
N GLU A 492 26.25 -20.25 0.87
CA GLU A 492 27.01 -21.20 1.68
C GLU A 492 28.51 -21.16 1.33
N ALA A 493 28.84 -21.21 0.04
CA ALA A 493 30.22 -21.09 -0.45
C ALA A 493 30.89 -19.76 -0.08
N ALA A 494 30.11 -18.69 0.05
CA ALA A 494 30.56 -17.37 0.49
C ALA A 494 30.64 -17.23 2.02
N GLY A 495 30.33 -18.29 2.78
CA GLY A 495 30.32 -18.30 4.25
C GLY A 495 29.05 -17.70 4.86
N PHE A 496 27.92 -17.76 4.15
CA PHE A 496 26.63 -17.24 4.63
C PHE A 496 25.59 -18.34 4.75
N ASP A 497 24.85 -18.32 5.86
CA ASP A 497 23.63 -19.10 5.99
C ASP A 497 22.43 -18.29 5.45
N HIS A 498 21.92 -18.70 4.29
CA HIS A 498 20.76 -18.04 3.67
C HIS A 498 19.44 -18.36 4.38
N ALA A 499 19.36 -19.51 5.07
CA ALA A 499 18.17 -19.95 5.80
C ALA A 499 18.08 -19.26 7.16
N ASN A 500 19.23 -19.04 7.80
CA ASN A 500 19.35 -18.31 9.06
C ASN A 500 20.40 -17.18 9.01
N PRO A 501 20.13 -16.08 8.28
CA PRO A 501 21.08 -14.99 8.07
C PRO A 501 21.40 -14.18 9.33
N GLU A 502 20.64 -14.37 10.41
CA GLU A 502 20.86 -13.70 11.70
C GLU A 502 21.70 -14.55 12.66
N GLY A 503 22.04 -15.78 12.28
CA GLY A 503 22.68 -16.76 13.15
C GLY A 503 21.75 -17.25 14.26
N GLU A 504 22.28 -18.03 15.18
CA GLU A 504 21.50 -18.46 16.34
C GLU A 504 21.29 -17.29 17.30
N LEU A 505 20.03 -16.88 17.46
CA LEU A 505 19.67 -15.89 18.46
C LEU A 505 19.76 -16.54 19.85
N PRO A 506 20.36 -15.86 20.85
CA PRO A 506 20.49 -16.41 22.19
C PRO A 506 19.11 -16.49 22.86
N THR A 507 18.96 -17.52 23.70
CA THR A 507 17.87 -17.64 24.65
C THR A 507 17.94 -16.49 25.66
N VAL A 508 16.80 -15.91 26.01
CA VAL A 508 16.65 -14.78 26.93
C VAL A 508 15.47 -15.00 27.85
N ASP A 509 15.62 -14.60 29.11
CA ASP A 509 14.53 -14.66 30.09
C ASP A 509 13.47 -13.58 29.83
N ARG A 510 13.86 -12.49 29.16
CA ARG A 510 12.96 -11.37 28.88
C ARG A 510 13.06 -10.88 27.45
N LEU A 511 11.91 -10.85 26.79
CA LEU A 511 11.76 -10.33 25.44
C LEU A 511 11.69 -8.80 25.43
N ASN A 512 12.46 -8.19 24.53
CA ASN A 512 12.35 -6.77 24.23
C ASN A 512 11.15 -6.47 23.34
N PHE A 513 10.48 -5.35 23.58
CA PHE A 513 9.38 -4.91 22.73
C PHE A 513 9.89 -4.45 21.36
N PRO A 514 9.34 -4.96 20.23
CA PRO A 514 9.77 -4.53 18.92
C PRO A 514 9.47 -3.04 18.70
N THR A 515 10.43 -2.39 18.05
CA THR A 515 10.42 -0.99 17.66
C THR A 515 9.91 -0.82 16.23
N GLU A 516 9.84 0.43 15.75
CA GLU A 516 9.49 0.70 14.34
C GLU A 516 10.57 0.25 13.36
N LYS A 517 11.81 0.08 13.82
CA LYS A 517 12.92 -0.45 13.02
C LYS A 517 12.79 -1.95 12.82
N ASP A 518 12.34 -2.66 13.85
CA ASP A 518 12.19 -4.12 13.83
C ASP A 518 10.96 -4.52 13.01
N ILE A 519 9.81 -3.88 13.28
CA ILE A 519 8.54 -4.17 12.59
C ILE A 519 7.92 -2.86 12.11
N THR A 520 8.01 -2.61 10.80
CA THR A 520 7.49 -1.37 10.20
C THR A 520 5.95 -1.33 10.17
N HIS A 521 5.31 -2.48 9.97
CA HIS A 521 3.85 -2.60 9.86
C HIS A 521 3.19 -2.38 11.23
N ALA A 522 2.44 -1.28 11.38
CA ALA A 522 1.95 -0.83 12.68
C ALA A 522 0.98 -1.81 13.37
N VAL A 523 0.08 -2.46 12.61
CA VAL A 523 -0.86 -3.48 13.14
C VAL A 523 -0.09 -4.67 13.69
N VAL A 524 0.71 -5.32 12.84
CA VAL A 524 1.60 -6.42 13.23
C VAL A 524 2.45 -6.05 14.45
N ARG A 525 3.08 -4.87 14.46
CA ARG A 525 3.87 -4.41 15.60
C ARG A 525 3.03 -4.27 16.88
N ALA A 526 1.78 -3.82 16.81
CA ALA A 526 0.90 -3.72 17.97
C ALA A 526 0.59 -5.11 18.54
N SER A 527 0.18 -6.07 17.69
CA SER A 527 -0.08 -7.45 18.10
C SER A 527 1.15 -8.16 18.66
N VAL A 528 2.30 -8.06 17.99
CA VAL A 528 3.54 -8.67 18.49
C VAL A 528 3.95 -8.04 19.84
N ARG A 529 3.73 -6.73 20.05
CA ARG A 529 3.94 -6.12 21.37
C ARG A 529 2.94 -6.61 22.43
N GLY A 530 1.73 -6.95 22.03
CA GLY A 530 0.75 -7.65 22.87
C GLY A 530 1.26 -9.03 23.30
N ALA A 531 1.69 -9.84 22.33
CA ALA A 531 2.26 -11.17 22.60
C ALA A 531 3.51 -11.11 23.50
N VAL A 532 4.46 -10.20 23.22
CA VAL A 532 5.64 -9.97 24.07
C VAL A 532 5.27 -9.56 25.50
N ARG A 533 4.19 -8.79 25.67
CA ARG A 533 3.71 -8.40 26.99
C ARG A 533 3.20 -9.61 27.76
N ILE A 534 2.39 -10.44 27.12
CA ILE A 534 1.84 -11.66 27.71
C ILE A 534 2.97 -12.64 28.04
N LEU A 535 3.84 -12.96 27.09
CA LEU A 535 4.94 -13.91 27.31
C LEU A 535 5.84 -13.49 28.48
N ASN A 536 6.22 -12.20 28.55
CA ASN A 536 7.00 -11.68 29.68
C ASN A 536 6.22 -11.72 31.01
N ALA A 537 4.90 -11.54 30.98
CA ALA A 537 4.06 -11.59 32.18
C ALA A 537 3.91 -13.03 32.69
N LEU A 538 3.62 -13.98 31.80
CA LEU A 538 3.56 -15.41 32.10
C LEU A 538 4.90 -15.90 32.64
N HIS A 539 6.01 -15.50 32.02
CA HIS A 539 7.34 -15.88 32.50
C HIS A 539 7.63 -15.37 33.90
N ARG A 540 7.25 -14.12 34.19
CA ARG A 540 7.43 -13.52 35.52
C ARG A 540 6.61 -14.25 36.60
N GLU A 541 5.41 -14.71 36.25
CA GLU A 541 4.48 -15.34 37.19
C GLU A 541 4.76 -16.84 37.39
N TYR A 542 5.02 -17.56 36.30
CA TYR A 542 5.10 -19.03 36.31
C TYR A 542 6.50 -19.59 35.98
N GLY A 543 7.47 -18.76 35.63
CA GLY A 543 8.85 -19.16 35.33
C GLY A 543 9.13 -19.39 33.84
N LYS A 544 10.28 -19.99 33.51
CA LYS A 544 10.67 -20.23 32.11
C LYS A 544 9.83 -21.38 31.53
N PRO A 545 9.21 -21.23 30.34
CA PRO A 545 8.37 -22.28 29.76
C PRO A 545 9.22 -23.40 29.14
N ASP A 546 8.73 -24.63 29.26
CA ASP A 546 9.29 -25.79 28.56
C ASP A 546 8.82 -25.87 27.10
N ALA A 547 7.69 -25.26 26.78
CA ALA A 547 7.16 -25.14 25.42
C ALA A 547 6.28 -23.90 25.25
N ILE A 548 6.25 -23.36 24.04
CA ILE A 548 5.34 -22.27 23.66
C ILE A 548 4.59 -22.68 22.40
N HIS A 549 3.28 -22.67 22.44
CA HIS A 549 2.43 -23.04 21.31
C HIS A 549 1.76 -21.80 20.74
N ILE A 550 1.79 -21.64 19.42
CA ILE A 550 1.30 -20.44 18.74
C ILE A 550 0.36 -20.84 17.61
N GLU A 551 -0.75 -20.13 17.45
CA GLU A 551 -1.59 -20.27 16.25
C GLU A 551 -0.95 -19.58 15.02
N LEU A 552 -0.86 -20.30 13.91
CA LEU A 552 -0.58 -19.74 12.58
C LEU A 552 -1.83 -19.88 11.70
N PRO A 553 -2.21 -18.84 10.94
CA PRO A 553 -3.20 -18.96 9.86
C PRO A 553 -2.62 -19.67 8.62
N ARG A 554 -1.70 -20.64 8.80
CA ARG A 554 -1.28 -21.51 7.71
C ARG A 554 -2.42 -22.48 7.42
N ASP A 555 -2.75 -22.67 6.15
CA ASP A 555 -3.45 -23.88 5.73
C ASP A 555 -2.54 -25.09 6.06
N LEU A 556 -3.16 -26.22 6.42
CA LEU A 556 -2.46 -27.51 6.53
C LEU A 556 -1.67 -27.76 5.23
N ALA A 557 -0.55 -28.50 5.31
CA ALA A 557 0.31 -28.75 4.17
C ALA A 557 -0.51 -29.27 2.98
N MET A 558 -0.71 -28.41 1.98
CA MET A 558 -1.49 -28.75 0.79
C MET A 558 -0.84 -29.96 0.11
N GLY A 559 -1.65 -30.98 -0.19
CA GLY A 559 -1.21 -32.16 -0.93
C GLY A 559 -0.67 -31.80 -2.32
N ALA A 560 0.09 -32.72 -2.94
CA ALA A 560 0.68 -32.49 -4.26
C ALA A 560 -0.36 -32.09 -5.31
N GLU A 561 -1.53 -32.74 -5.29
CA GLU A 561 -2.66 -32.47 -6.19
C GLU A 561 -3.26 -31.06 -6.00
N GLN A 562 -3.45 -30.62 -4.75
CA GLN A 562 -3.93 -29.25 -4.45
C GLN A 562 -2.91 -28.18 -4.85
N ARG A 563 -1.60 -28.45 -4.74
CA ARG A 563 -0.56 -27.53 -5.24
C ARG A 563 -0.59 -27.45 -6.75
N GLU A 564 -0.71 -28.58 -7.44
CA GLU A 564 -0.86 -28.65 -8.89
C GLU A 564 -2.10 -27.90 -9.37
N GLU A 565 -3.23 -28.01 -8.67
CA GLU A 565 -4.47 -27.30 -8.99
C GLU A 565 -4.30 -25.78 -8.82
N VAL A 566 -3.64 -25.33 -7.75
CA VAL A 566 -3.34 -23.91 -7.54
C VAL A 566 -2.39 -23.38 -8.61
N GLU A 567 -1.32 -24.11 -8.94
CA GLU A 567 -0.39 -23.73 -10.01
C GLU A 567 -1.08 -23.68 -11.37
N LYS A 568 -1.90 -24.69 -11.70
CA LYS A 568 -2.70 -24.75 -12.93
C LYS A 568 -3.60 -23.52 -13.03
N ARG A 569 -4.35 -23.22 -11.97
CA ARG A 569 -5.21 -22.03 -11.90
C ARG A 569 -4.40 -20.75 -12.06
N GLN A 570 -3.20 -20.64 -11.48
CA GLN A 570 -2.35 -19.45 -11.66
C GLN A 570 -1.87 -19.30 -13.12
N ARG A 571 -1.48 -20.39 -13.79
CA ARG A 571 -1.05 -20.38 -15.20
C ARG A 571 -2.20 -20.04 -16.15
N GLU A 572 -3.39 -20.59 -15.89
CA GLU A 572 -4.61 -20.26 -16.65
C GLU A 572 -4.92 -18.77 -16.53
N ASN A 573 -4.92 -18.23 -15.30
CA ASN A 573 -5.08 -16.79 -15.05
C ASN A 573 -4.03 -15.94 -15.79
N GLU A 574 -2.76 -16.37 -15.83
CA GLU A 574 -1.71 -15.62 -16.51
C GLU A 574 -1.88 -15.65 -18.04
N THR A 575 -2.21 -16.80 -18.59
CA THR A 575 -2.46 -17.01 -20.03
C THR A 575 -3.64 -16.19 -20.50
N GLU A 576 -4.74 -16.23 -19.74
CA GLU A 576 -5.95 -15.44 -19.99
C GLU A 576 -5.65 -13.93 -19.99
N ARG A 577 -4.90 -13.44 -18.98
CA ARG A 577 -4.51 -12.02 -18.92
C ARG A 577 -3.62 -11.59 -20.09
N LYS A 578 -2.74 -12.47 -20.57
CA LYS A 578 -1.88 -12.22 -21.74
C LYS A 578 -2.69 -12.17 -23.03
N ARG A 579 -3.64 -13.08 -23.23
CA ARG A 579 -4.58 -13.06 -24.37
C ARG A 579 -5.36 -11.75 -24.38
N ILE A 580 -6.02 -11.41 -23.28
CA ILE A 580 -6.80 -10.17 -23.15
C ILE A 580 -5.93 -8.92 -23.40
N ALA A 581 -4.70 -8.92 -22.91
CA ALA A 581 -3.78 -7.80 -23.16
C ALA A 581 -3.47 -7.64 -24.66
N LYS A 582 -3.36 -8.74 -25.41
CA LYS A 582 -3.17 -8.73 -26.86
C LYS A 582 -4.42 -8.21 -27.57
N ASP A 583 -5.60 -8.74 -27.22
CA ASP A 583 -6.88 -8.33 -27.82
C ASP A 583 -7.13 -6.83 -27.64
N LEU A 584 -6.77 -6.28 -26.48
CA LEU A 584 -6.85 -4.84 -26.20
C LEU A 584 -5.91 -4.01 -27.09
N VAL A 585 -4.68 -4.48 -27.33
CA VAL A 585 -3.72 -3.79 -28.21
C VAL A 585 -4.20 -3.80 -29.66
N GLU A 586 -4.75 -4.92 -30.15
CA GLU A 586 -5.24 -5.05 -31.53
C GLU A 586 -6.37 -4.05 -31.85
N ILE A 587 -7.19 -3.69 -30.86
CA ILE A 587 -8.25 -2.67 -31.00
C ILE A 587 -7.79 -1.24 -30.66
N GLY A 588 -6.49 -1.01 -30.48
CA GLY A 588 -5.91 0.29 -30.17
C GLY A 588 -6.15 0.78 -28.74
N VAL A 589 -6.37 -0.13 -27.79
CA VAL A 589 -6.63 0.18 -26.37
C VAL A 589 -5.47 -0.29 -25.50
N LYS A 590 -4.99 0.57 -24.60
CA LYS A 590 -3.88 0.22 -23.69
C LYS A 590 -4.27 -0.93 -22.73
N PRO A 591 -3.46 -2.01 -22.64
CA PRO A 591 -3.70 -3.12 -21.71
C PRO A 591 -3.33 -2.72 -20.28
N SER A 592 -4.30 -2.18 -19.54
CA SER A 592 -4.16 -1.85 -18.11
C SER A 592 -4.71 -2.97 -17.23
N GLY A 593 -4.27 -3.04 -15.97
CA GLY A 593 -4.83 -3.99 -15.01
C GLY A 593 -6.34 -3.83 -14.78
N ALA A 594 -6.87 -2.61 -14.96
CA ALA A 594 -8.29 -2.31 -14.90
C ALA A 594 -9.03 -2.80 -16.16
N ASN A 595 -8.50 -2.53 -17.36
CA ASN A 595 -9.10 -2.97 -18.62
C ASN A 595 -9.11 -4.48 -18.72
N ILE A 596 -8.00 -5.14 -18.38
CA ILE A 596 -7.95 -6.61 -18.33
C ILE A 596 -9.02 -7.16 -17.39
N LYS A 597 -9.21 -6.53 -16.22
CA LYS A 597 -10.23 -6.94 -15.27
C LYS A 597 -11.65 -6.78 -15.83
N LYS A 598 -11.94 -5.67 -16.53
CA LYS A 598 -13.24 -5.47 -17.20
C LYS A 598 -13.52 -6.57 -18.21
N VAL A 599 -12.57 -6.90 -19.08
CA VAL A 599 -12.72 -7.97 -20.09
C VAL A 599 -13.00 -9.31 -19.43
N ARG A 600 -12.25 -9.68 -18.39
CA ARG A 600 -12.49 -10.93 -17.64
C ARG A 600 -13.90 -10.99 -17.06
N LEU A 601 -14.35 -9.91 -16.44
CA LEU A 601 -15.69 -9.84 -15.90
C LEU A 601 -16.75 -9.92 -16.98
N TRP A 602 -16.53 -9.36 -18.17
CA TRP A 602 -17.46 -9.45 -19.31
C TRP A 602 -17.54 -10.86 -19.88
N GLU A 603 -16.42 -11.58 -19.94
CA GLU A 603 -16.40 -13.00 -20.35
C GLU A 603 -17.11 -13.90 -19.33
N GLU A 604 -17.05 -13.59 -18.03
CA GLU A 604 -17.87 -14.27 -17.01
C GLU A 604 -19.38 -14.06 -17.23
N LEU A 605 -19.78 -13.00 -17.94
CA LEU A 605 -21.17 -12.78 -18.37
C LEU A 605 -21.53 -13.53 -19.66
N GLY A 606 -20.56 -14.22 -20.27
CA GLY A 606 -20.73 -14.86 -21.57
C GLY A 606 -20.89 -13.86 -22.73
N GLY A 607 -20.37 -12.64 -22.58
CA GLY A 607 -20.53 -11.58 -23.59
C GLY A 607 -21.96 -11.02 -23.66
N SER A 608 -22.76 -11.25 -22.61
CA SER A 608 -24.19 -10.89 -22.56
C SER A 608 -24.44 -9.57 -21.83
N ALA A 609 -25.71 -9.30 -21.53
CA ALA A 609 -26.16 -8.10 -20.82
C ALA A 609 -25.64 -8.01 -19.39
N LEU A 610 -25.56 -6.79 -18.87
CA LEU A 610 -25.05 -6.50 -17.53
C LEU A 610 -25.91 -7.15 -16.42
N PRO A 611 -25.30 -7.64 -15.32
CA PRO A 611 -26.05 -8.36 -14.27
C PRO A 611 -27.10 -7.53 -13.57
N TYR A 612 -26.89 -6.21 -13.45
CA TYR A 612 -27.83 -5.31 -12.76
C TYR A 612 -28.83 -4.66 -13.73
N GLU A 613 -28.55 -4.74 -15.02
CA GLU A 613 -29.21 -3.99 -16.08
C GLU A 613 -29.40 -4.92 -17.28
N PRO A 614 -30.39 -5.83 -17.22
CA PRO A 614 -30.58 -6.90 -18.21
C PRO A 614 -30.84 -6.38 -19.64
N ASP A 615 -31.27 -5.13 -19.77
CA ASP A 615 -31.54 -4.47 -21.05
C ASP A 615 -30.28 -3.83 -21.67
N VAL A 616 -29.16 -3.76 -20.94
CA VAL A 616 -27.91 -3.13 -21.39
C VAL A 616 -26.93 -4.19 -21.89
N ILE A 617 -26.73 -4.24 -23.21
CA ILE A 617 -25.84 -5.18 -23.89
C ILE A 617 -24.52 -4.47 -24.25
N ILE A 618 -23.40 -5.13 -23.99
CA ILE A 618 -22.07 -4.66 -24.40
C ILE A 618 -21.71 -5.35 -25.71
N HIS A 619 -21.64 -4.58 -26.80
CA HIS A 619 -21.48 -5.10 -28.15
C HIS A 619 -20.03 -5.41 -28.52
N ASP A 620 -19.06 -4.72 -27.93
CA ASP A 620 -17.65 -4.87 -28.27
C ASP A 620 -16.71 -4.43 -27.14
N LEU A 621 -15.42 -4.81 -27.27
CA LEU A 621 -14.38 -4.53 -26.28
C LEU A 621 -14.04 -3.04 -26.17
N ARG A 622 -14.19 -2.24 -27.23
CA ARG A 622 -13.91 -0.80 -27.23
C ARG A 622 -14.97 -0.04 -26.43
N SER A 623 -16.22 -0.46 -26.56
CA SER A 623 -17.33 0.01 -25.73
C SER A 623 -17.13 -0.38 -24.26
N LEU A 624 -16.78 -1.65 -23.97
CA LEU A 624 -16.54 -2.13 -22.60
C LEU A 624 -15.50 -1.30 -21.81
N VAL A 625 -14.40 -0.92 -22.48
CA VAL A 625 -13.28 -0.19 -21.87
C VAL A 625 -13.48 1.32 -21.86
N SER A 626 -14.62 1.83 -22.36
CA SER A 626 -15.02 3.23 -22.22
C SER A 626 -15.28 3.60 -20.75
N ASP A 627 -15.51 4.90 -20.50
CA ASP A 627 -15.87 5.42 -19.19
C ASP A 627 -17.34 5.14 -18.80
N ASP A 628 -18.12 4.49 -19.67
CA ASP A 628 -19.56 4.23 -19.47
C ASP A 628 -19.83 3.01 -18.59
N TYR A 629 -18.90 2.06 -18.57
CA TYR A 629 -18.97 0.84 -17.76
C TYR A 629 -17.94 0.87 -16.64
N GLU A 630 -18.33 0.43 -15.45
CA GLU A 630 -17.46 0.37 -14.28
C GLU A 630 -17.45 -1.03 -13.65
N VAL A 631 -16.36 -1.34 -12.95
CA VAL A 631 -16.27 -2.54 -12.13
C VAL A 631 -16.83 -2.20 -10.75
N ASP A 632 -18.00 -2.76 -10.45
CA ASP A 632 -18.64 -2.62 -9.14
C ASP A 632 -18.17 -3.70 -8.17
N HIS A 633 -18.18 -3.36 -6.88
CA HIS A 633 -18.06 -4.33 -5.80
C HIS A 633 -19.47 -4.77 -5.39
N ILE A 634 -19.84 -6.01 -5.74
CA ILE A 634 -21.18 -6.58 -5.53
C ILE A 634 -21.68 -6.29 -4.11
N VAL A 635 -20.85 -6.63 -3.12
CA VAL A 635 -20.96 -6.10 -1.76
C VAL A 635 -19.98 -4.94 -1.65
N PRO A 636 -20.42 -3.72 -1.28
CA PRO A 636 -19.56 -2.56 -1.23
C PRO A 636 -18.29 -2.83 -0.43
N ARG A 637 -17.17 -2.33 -0.94
CA ARG A 637 -15.85 -2.56 -0.34
C ARG A 637 -15.76 -2.11 1.12
N SER A 638 -16.52 -1.08 1.52
CA SER A 638 -16.59 -0.63 2.92
C SER A 638 -17.17 -1.68 3.86
N HIS A 639 -17.88 -2.68 3.33
CA HIS A 639 -18.60 -3.68 4.11
C HIS A 639 -17.93 -5.05 4.04
N ALA A 640 -17.51 -5.52 2.85
CA ALA A 640 -16.94 -6.86 2.69
C ALA A 640 -15.40 -6.92 2.70
N LEU A 641 -14.69 -5.81 2.53
CA LEU A 641 -13.21 -5.78 2.40
C LEU A 641 -12.60 -6.65 1.28
N ASP A 642 -13.43 -7.34 0.50
CA ASP A 642 -13.07 -8.19 -0.61
C ASP A 642 -13.01 -7.36 -1.89
N SER A 643 -11.79 -7.19 -2.41
CA SER A 643 -11.52 -6.61 -3.73
C SER A 643 -11.08 -7.68 -4.74
N GLY A 644 -11.26 -8.95 -4.39
CA GLY A 644 -11.01 -10.10 -5.24
C GLY A 644 -12.09 -10.27 -6.29
N MET A 645 -11.78 -11.00 -7.36
CA MET A 645 -12.69 -11.20 -8.50
C MET A 645 -14.06 -11.73 -8.06
N ALA A 646 -14.13 -12.53 -6.99
CA ALA A 646 -15.38 -13.07 -6.44
C ALA A 646 -16.40 -12.00 -5.97
N ASN A 647 -15.94 -10.79 -5.61
CA ASN A 647 -16.79 -9.69 -5.20
C ASN A 647 -16.96 -8.61 -6.28
N LEU A 648 -16.48 -8.84 -7.50
CA LEU A 648 -16.50 -7.84 -8.56
C LEU A 648 -17.43 -8.25 -9.69
N THR A 649 -18.14 -7.28 -10.26
CA THR A 649 -18.94 -7.46 -11.48
C THR A 649 -18.92 -6.19 -12.33
N LEU A 650 -19.54 -6.22 -13.51
CA LEU A 650 -19.73 -5.04 -14.36
C LEU A 650 -21.11 -4.43 -14.16
N CYS A 651 -21.19 -3.11 -14.26
CA CYS A 651 -22.45 -2.38 -14.44
C CYS A 651 -22.17 -1.05 -15.15
N THR A 652 -23.21 -0.32 -15.51
CA THR A 652 -23.02 1.05 -15.99
C THR A 652 -22.52 1.93 -14.84
N ARG A 653 -21.76 2.95 -15.20
CA ARG A 653 -21.30 3.96 -14.25
C ARG A 653 -22.45 4.66 -13.55
N GLU A 654 -23.55 4.87 -14.26
CA GLU A 654 -24.77 5.44 -13.70
C GLU A 654 -25.35 4.54 -12.62
N PHE A 655 -25.52 3.24 -12.90
CA PHE A 655 -26.02 2.29 -11.91
C PHE A 655 -25.11 2.21 -10.69
N ASN A 656 -23.78 2.10 -10.91
CA ASN A 656 -22.80 2.02 -9.83
C ASN A 656 -22.86 3.24 -8.90
N THR A 657 -22.91 4.44 -9.49
CA THR A 657 -22.73 5.70 -8.73
C THR A 657 -24.02 6.31 -8.23
N GLN A 658 -25.13 6.18 -8.96
CA GLN A 658 -26.40 6.83 -8.66
C GLN A 658 -27.42 5.90 -8.03
N VAL A 659 -27.45 4.62 -8.44
CA VAL A 659 -28.45 3.64 -7.97
C VAL A 659 -27.89 2.84 -6.78
N LYS A 660 -26.75 2.16 -6.97
CA LYS A 660 -26.21 1.23 -5.98
C LYS A 660 -25.39 1.92 -4.87
N GLY A 661 -24.48 2.82 -5.24
CA GLY A 661 -23.65 3.55 -4.29
C GLY A 661 -22.96 2.64 -3.26
N ASN A 662 -23.14 2.93 -1.96
CA ASN A 662 -22.56 2.15 -0.87
C ASN A 662 -23.52 1.08 -0.29
N GLN A 663 -24.47 0.60 -1.11
CA GLN A 663 -25.48 -0.39 -0.75
C GLN A 663 -25.26 -1.71 -1.52
N THR A 664 -25.84 -2.81 -1.04
CA THR A 664 -25.94 -4.05 -1.84
C THR A 664 -27.02 -3.90 -2.92
N LEU A 665 -27.03 -4.79 -3.91
CA LEU A 665 -28.06 -4.75 -4.96
C LEU A 665 -29.48 -4.93 -4.39
N TRP A 666 -29.65 -5.78 -3.38
CA TRP A 666 -30.92 -5.98 -2.70
C TRP A 666 -31.40 -4.70 -1.98
N GLU A 667 -30.50 -3.97 -1.32
CA GLU A 667 -30.82 -2.71 -0.64
C GLU A 667 -31.12 -1.56 -1.63
N ALA A 668 -30.42 -1.54 -2.76
CA ALA A 668 -30.56 -0.51 -3.78
C ALA A 668 -31.83 -0.69 -4.62
N VAL A 669 -32.14 -1.94 -5.01
CA VAL A 669 -33.24 -2.27 -5.94
C VAL A 669 -34.24 -3.23 -5.31
N GLY A 670 -33.77 -4.34 -4.73
CA GLY A 670 -34.62 -5.43 -4.21
C GLY A 670 -35.75 -5.00 -3.27
N GLN A 671 -35.46 -4.07 -2.36
CA GLN A 671 -36.45 -3.56 -1.39
C GLN A 671 -37.38 -2.48 -1.95
N ARG A 672 -36.99 -1.80 -3.04
CA ARG A 672 -37.64 -0.58 -3.53
C ARG A 672 -38.42 -0.81 -4.81
N GLU A 673 -37.97 -1.73 -5.66
CA GLU A 673 -38.51 -1.98 -7.00
C GLU A 673 -38.68 -3.51 -7.24
N PRO A 674 -39.74 -4.14 -6.70
CA PRO A 674 -39.89 -5.61 -6.74
C PRO A 674 -39.96 -6.21 -8.15
N GLU A 675 -40.55 -5.50 -9.12
CA GLU A 675 -40.63 -5.95 -10.52
C GLU A 675 -39.26 -5.88 -11.21
N ARG A 676 -38.50 -4.82 -10.95
CA ARG A 676 -37.12 -4.67 -11.47
C ARG A 676 -36.20 -5.74 -10.88
N TRP A 677 -36.35 -6.03 -9.58
CA TRP A 677 -35.64 -7.11 -8.91
C TRP A 677 -35.94 -8.47 -9.54
N ARG A 678 -37.22 -8.80 -9.81
CA ARG A 678 -37.58 -10.07 -10.48
C ARG A 678 -36.91 -10.24 -11.83
N ARG A 679 -36.85 -9.17 -12.64
CA ARG A 679 -36.12 -9.19 -13.94
C ARG A 679 -34.63 -9.43 -13.76
N ILE A 680 -33.99 -8.72 -12.83
CA ILE A 680 -32.57 -8.88 -12.52
C ILE A 680 -32.28 -10.30 -11.99
N GLU A 681 -33.12 -10.81 -11.09
CA GLU A 681 -32.98 -12.14 -10.52
C GLU A 681 -33.07 -13.23 -11.59
N ALA A 682 -34.04 -13.13 -12.50
CA ALA A 682 -34.18 -14.06 -13.63
C ALA A 682 -32.96 -14.00 -14.55
N HIS A 683 -32.47 -12.79 -14.87
CA HIS A 683 -31.28 -12.60 -15.71
C HIS A 683 -30.01 -13.15 -15.06
N VAL A 684 -29.71 -12.80 -13.82
CA VAL A 684 -28.52 -13.28 -13.11
C VAL A 684 -28.52 -14.81 -12.97
N LYS A 685 -29.70 -15.44 -12.84
CA LYS A 685 -29.85 -16.91 -12.88
C LYS A 685 -29.62 -17.50 -14.27
N SER A 686 -29.91 -16.77 -15.34
CA SER A 686 -29.76 -17.25 -16.73
C SER A 686 -28.31 -17.20 -17.24
N ILE A 687 -27.45 -16.34 -16.67
CA ILE A 687 -26.03 -16.21 -17.06
C ILE A 687 -25.25 -17.49 -16.70
N LYS A 688 -25.02 -18.35 -17.69
CA LYS A 688 -24.39 -19.68 -17.51
C LYS A 688 -22.93 -19.60 -17.05
N ASN A 689 -22.15 -18.65 -17.57
CA ASN A 689 -20.70 -18.56 -17.35
C ASN A 689 -20.33 -17.93 -15.99
N MET A 690 -21.29 -17.33 -15.29
CA MET A 690 -21.03 -16.67 -14.01
C MET A 690 -20.78 -17.70 -12.90
N PRO A 691 -19.68 -17.59 -12.13
CA PRO A 691 -19.41 -18.49 -11.02
C PRO A 691 -20.54 -18.49 -9.98
N LEU A 692 -20.89 -19.68 -9.47
CA LEU A 692 -22.02 -19.87 -8.56
C LEU A 692 -21.95 -18.96 -7.31
N HIS A 693 -20.76 -18.85 -6.70
CA HIS A 693 -20.55 -18.00 -5.53
C HIS A 693 -20.82 -16.52 -5.82
N LYS A 694 -20.50 -16.04 -7.04
CA LYS A 694 -20.72 -14.66 -7.45
C LYS A 694 -22.20 -14.42 -7.71
N ARG A 695 -22.88 -15.36 -8.36
CA ARG A 695 -24.34 -15.34 -8.56
C ARG A 695 -25.08 -15.27 -7.22
N GLN A 696 -24.71 -16.11 -6.26
CA GLN A 696 -25.27 -16.09 -4.91
C GLN A 696 -25.01 -14.76 -4.20
N ARG A 697 -23.80 -14.20 -4.35
CA ARG A 697 -23.44 -12.91 -3.73
C ARG A 697 -24.20 -11.72 -4.35
N ILE A 698 -24.51 -11.75 -5.65
CA ILE A 698 -25.34 -10.73 -6.32
C ILE A 698 -26.79 -10.80 -5.84
N LEU A 699 -27.33 -12.02 -5.71
CA LEU A 699 -28.73 -12.26 -5.32
C LEU A 699 -28.95 -12.33 -3.81
N ALA A 700 -27.91 -12.08 -3.02
CA ALA A 700 -27.98 -12.15 -1.57
C ALA A 700 -28.92 -11.07 -1.03
N LYS A 701 -30.00 -11.53 -0.36
CA LYS A 701 -30.94 -10.66 0.36
C LYS A 701 -30.41 -10.21 1.72
N GLU A 702 -29.36 -10.87 2.20
CA GLU A 702 -28.65 -10.55 3.43
C GLU A 702 -27.19 -10.24 3.15
N ARG A 703 -26.57 -9.40 3.98
CA ARG A 703 -25.17 -9.02 3.79
C ARG A 703 -24.25 -10.21 4.12
N PRO A 704 -23.37 -10.63 3.21
CA PRO A 704 -22.37 -11.66 3.51
C PRO A 704 -21.34 -11.16 4.53
N GLU A 705 -21.00 -11.97 5.53
CA GLU A 705 -20.04 -11.64 6.61
C GLU A 705 -18.55 -11.74 6.21
N ASP A 706 -18.22 -11.87 4.93
CA ASP A 706 -16.88 -12.26 4.45
C ASP A 706 -15.79 -11.18 4.67
N PHE A 707 -15.27 -11.08 5.90
CA PHE A 707 -14.26 -10.11 6.37
C PHE A 707 -12.80 -10.63 6.31
N THR A 708 -12.48 -11.64 5.50
CA THR A 708 -11.37 -12.56 5.82
C THR A 708 -10.05 -12.33 5.07
N GLY A 709 -10.07 -11.88 3.80
CA GLY A 709 -8.89 -11.99 2.92
C GLY A 709 -7.62 -11.21 3.31
N ARG A 710 -7.74 -9.97 3.84
CA ARG A 710 -6.57 -9.17 4.28
C ARG A 710 -6.14 -9.42 5.72
N HIS A 711 -7.06 -9.86 6.57
CA HIS A 711 -6.77 -10.13 7.97
C HIS A 711 -5.90 -11.39 8.09
N LEU A 712 -6.14 -12.42 7.26
CA LEU A 712 -5.34 -13.64 7.17
C LEU A 712 -3.86 -13.39 6.82
N ALA A 713 -3.57 -12.45 5.92
CA ALA A 713 -2.18 -12.12 5.57
C ALA A 713 -1.43 -11.39 6.71
N ALA A 714 -2.15 -10.55 7.48
CA ALA A 714 -1.59 -9.83 8.62
C ALA A 714 -1.34 -10.76 9.82
N THR A 715 -2.27 -11.65 10.13
CA THR A 715 -2.10 -12.69 11.16
C THR A 715 -0.94 -13.62 10.81
N GLY A 716 -0.76 -13.98 9.53
CA GLY A 716 0.37 -14.79 9.09
C GLY A 716 1.73 -14.10 9.25
N TYR A 717 1.80 -12.77 9.20
CA TYR A 717 3.01 -12.02 9.53
C TYR A 717 3.22 -11.91 11.06
N ILE A 718 2.15 -11.66 11.83
CA ILE A 718 2.20 -11.61 13.31
C ILE A 718 2.80 -12.89 13.86
N SER A 719 2.22 -14.04 13.53
CA SER A 719 2.67 -15.33 14.06
C SER A 719 4.10 -15.68 13.65
N ARG A 720 4.57 -15.28 12.46
CA ARG A 720 5.98 -15.46 12.04
C ARG A 720 6.95 -14.65 12.90
N GLU A 721 6.59 -13.44 13.29
CA GLU A 721 7.43 -12.61 14.17
C GLU A 721 7.35 -13.07 15.64
N VAL A 722 6.16 -13.51 16.11
CA VAL A 722 6.03 -14.09 17.45
C VAL A 722 6.78 -15.41 17.56
N LEU A 723 6.77 -16.27 16.52
CA LEU A 723 7.55 -17.51 16.47
C LEU A 723 9.05 -17.26 16.73
N LYS A 724 9.65 -16.29 16.02
CA LYS A 724 11.07 -15.92 16.21
C LYS A 724 11.37 -15.47 17.63
N LEU A 725 10.43 -14.77 18.27
CA LEU A 725 10.58 -14.28 19.64
C LEU A 725 10.39 -15.39 20.67
N ALA A 726 9.37 -16.24 20.50
CA ALA A 726 9.10 -17.38 21.38
C ALA A 726 10.25 -18.39 21.37
N GLN A 727 10.90 -18.62 20.21
CA GLN A 727 12.08 -19.49 20.11
C GLN A 727 13.26 -19.05 20.96
N ARG A 728 13.26 -17.79 21.43
CA ARG A 728 14.28 -17.26 22.33
C ARG A 728 13.92 -17.42 23.80
N MET A 729 12.73 -17.92 24.15
CA MET A 729 12.33 -18.12 25.55
C MET A 729 12.39 -19.59 25.99
N VAL A 730 12.56 -20.50 25.03
CA VAL A 730 12.69 -21.94 25.27
C VAL A 730 14.14 -22.38 25.06
N GLU A 731 14.50 -23.54 25.61
CA GLU A 731 15.84 -24.11 25.47
C GLU A 731 16.03 -24.72 24.08
N ASN A 732 15.09 -25.54 23.61
CA ASN A 732 15.11 -26.05 22.25
C ASN A 732 14.09 -25.32 21.39
N LYS A 733 14.54 -24.74 20.26
CA LYS A 733 13.68 -24.02 19.31
C LYS A 733 12.52 -24.86 18.76
N THR A 734 12.67 -26.19 18.80
CA THR A 734 11.64 -27.16 18.41
C THR A 734 10.48 -27.26 19.39
N ASP A 735 10.66 -26.79 20.62
CA ASP A 735 9.62 -26.73 21.65
C ASP A 735 8.66 -25.55 21.45
N VAL A 736 8.91 -24.72 20.43
CA VAL A 736 7.88 -23.83 19.91
C VAL A 736 7.05 -24.56 18.87
N VAL A 737 5.85 -24.98 19.27
CA VAL A 737 4.91 -25.68 18.39
C VAL A 737 4.00 -24.67 17.71
N VAL A 738 3.64 -24.96 16.46
CA VAL A 738 2.77 -24.08 15.70
C VAL A 738 1.57 -24.84 15.19
N ALA A 739 0.38 -24.42 15.62
CA ALA A 739 -0.90 -25.01 15.24
C ALA A 739 -1.50 -24.23 14.04
N PRO A 740 -1.89 -24.90 12.95
CA PRO A 740 -2.71 -24.29 11.89
C PRO A 740 -4.06 -23.83 12.45
N GLY A 741 -4.60 -22.67 12.05
CA GLY A 741 -5.90 -22.20 12.57
C GLY A 741 -7.08 -23.14 12.25
N ARG A 742 -7.01 -23.89 11.14
CA ARG A 742 -7.95 -24.99 10.87
C ARG A 742 -7.87 -26.10 11.92
N ALA A 743 -6.67 -26.37 12.45
CA ALA A 743 -6.46 -27.37 13.49
C ALA A 743 -7.15 -26.97 14.79
N THR A 744 -7.07 -25.70 15.20
CA THR A 744 -7.74 -25.20 16.41
C THR A 744 -9.24 -25.47 16.37
N SER A 745 -9.88 -25.21 15.21
CA SER A 745 -11.31 -25.47 15.05
C SER A 745 -11.68 -26.94 15.09
N GLU A 746 -10.86 -27.82 14.52
CA GLU A 746 -11.10 -29.26 14.53
C GLU A 746 -10.83 -29.88 15.91
N PHE A 747 -9.82 -29.38 16.65
CA PHE A 747 -9.57 -29.80 18.03
C PHE A 747 -10.72 -29.43 18.98
N ARG A 748 -11.37 -28.26 18.79
CA ARG A 748 -12.58 -27.91 19.58
C ARG A 748 -13.69 -28.94 19.41
N LYS A 749 -13.90 -29.43 18.18
CA LYS A 749 -14.87 -30.48 17.87
C LYS A 749 -14.44 -31.82 18.43
N PHE A 750 -13.17 -32.20 18.26
CA PHE A 750 -12.65 -33.48 18.75
C PHE A 750 -12.68 -33.59 20.29
N TRP A 751 -12.47 -32.49 21.00
CA TRP A 751 -12.50 -32.45 22.46
C TRP A 751 -13.86 -32.05 23.04
N GLU A 752 -14.88 -31.84 22.20
CA GLU A 752 -16.25 -31.51 22.62
C GLU A 752 -16.34 -30.25 23.51
N ILE A 753 -15.52 -29.25 23.17
CA ILE A 753 -15.43 -27.96 23.89
C ILE A 753 -15.88 -26.76 23.05
N GLU A 754 -16.46 -26.99 21.86
CA GLU A 754 -16.91 -25.92 20.94
C GLU A 754 -17.96 -25.00 21.58
N ASP A 755 -18.89 -25.55 22.35
CA ASP A 755 -20.03 -24.83 22.92
C ASP A 755 -19.77 -24.29 24.35
N MET A 756 -18.51 -24.20 24.77
CA MET A 756 -18.15 -23.84 26.15
C MET A 756 -18.03 -22.36 26.44
N VAL A 757 -17.92 -21.54 25.41
CA VAL A 757 -17.84 -20.10 25.59
C VAL A 757 -19.26 -19.60 25.81
N PRO A 758 -19.63 -19.13 27.01
CA PRO A 758 -20.97 -18.58 27.21
C PRO A 758 -21.17 -17.40 26.26
N LEU A 759 -22.35 -17.32 25.65
CA LEU A 759 -22.71 -16.19 24.80
C LEU A 759 -22.65 -14.90 25.63
N HIS A 760 -22.33 -13.76 25.01
CA HIS A 760 -22.48 -12.47 25.68
C HIS A 760 -23.95 -12.32 26.15
N PRO A 761 -24.28 -11.67 27.28
CA PRO A 761 -25.67 -11.58 27.75
C PRO A 761 -26.66 -11.07 26.70
N GLU A 762 -26.23 -10.14 25.83
CA GLU A 762 -27.01 -9.67 24.70
C GLU A 762 -27.22 -10.74 23.62
N GLU A 763 -26.22 -11.58 23.36
CA GLU A 763 -26.31 -12.72 22.43
C GLU A 763 -27.15 -13.86 23.01
N GLN A 764 -27.00 -14.15 24.30
CA GLN A 764 -27.82 -15.12 25.03
C GLN A 764 -29.30 -14.71 24.99
N ALA A 765 -29.59 -13.42 25.18
CA ALA A 765 -30.95 -12.89 25.08
C ALA A 765 -31.53 -13.04 23.66
N ILE A 766 -30.72 -12.85 22.60
CA ILE A 766 -31.15 -13.07 21.21
C ILE A 766 -31.42 -14.56 20.98
N GLU A 767 -30.58 -15.45 21.50
CA GLU A 767 -30.73 -16.89 21.31
C GLU A 767 -31.89 -17.47 22.13
N ASP A 768 -32.13 -16.98 23.34
CA ASP A 768 -33.29 -17.33 24.15
C ASP A 768 -34.59 -16.82 23.52
N ALA A 769 -34.57 -15.60 22.96
CA ALA A 769 -35.68 -15.07 22.17
C ALA A 769 -35.95 -15.92 20.91
N TRP A 770 -34.90 -16.41 20.26
CA TRP A 770 -35.02 -17.32 19.12
C TRP A 770 -35.60 -18.68 19.49
N LYS A 771 -35.14 -19.28 20.60
CA LYS A 771 -35.71 -20.54 21.12
C LYS A 771 -37.16 -20.39 21.54
N ALA A 772 -37.50 -19.26 22.18
CA ALA A 772 -38.89 -18.94 22.52
C ALA A 772 -39.76 -18.75 21.28
N PHE A 773 -39.21 -18.17 20.21
CA PHE A 773 -39.89 -18.06 18.91
C PHE A 773 -40.12 -19.45 18.29
N LEU A 774 -39.11 -20.32 18.23
CA LEU A 774 -39.25 -21.68 17.72
C LEU A 774 -40.31 -22.48 18.50
N ALA A 775 -40.31 -22.38 19.82
CA ALA A 775 -41.33 -23.03 20.66
C ALA A 775 -42.75 -22.52 20.38
N LYS A 776 -42.92 -21.22 20.11
CA LYS A 776 -44.20 -20.64 19.67
C LYS A 776 -44.61 -21.12 18.28
N ALA A 777 -43.65 -21.25 17.36
CA ALA A 777 -43.90 -21.76 16.02
C ALA A 777 -44.32 -23.24 16.05
N ASP A 778 -43.62 -24.07 16.82
CA ASP A 778 -43.93 -25.49 16.99
C ASP A 778 -45.29 -25.71 17.68
N ALA A 779 -45.69 -24.80 18.58
CA ALA A 779 -47.01 -24.80 19.21
C ALA A 779 -48.14 -24.25 18.31
N GLY A 780 -47.84 -23.86 17.06
CA GLY A 780 -48.82 -23.27 16.14
C GLY A 780 -49.31 -21.87 16.52
N GLN A 781 -48.57 -21.17 17.40
CA GLN A 781 -48.92 -19.85 17.96
C GLN A 781 -48.16 -18.70 17.30
N ALA A 782 -47.35 -18.96 16.27
CA ALA A 782 -46.67 -17.94 15.47
C ALA A 782 -47.43 -17.70 14.16
N THR A 783 -47.64 -16.43 13.79
CA THR A 783 -48.30 -16.09 12.53
C THR A 783 -47.34 -16.27 11.33
N GLU A 784 -47.88 -16.39 10.11
CA GLU A 784 -47.04 -16.44 8.89
C GLU A 784 -46.11 -15.22 8.74
N GLU A 785 -46.52 -14.08 9.29
CA GLU A 785 -45.75 -12.84 9.26
C GLU A 785 -44.63 -12.83 10.32
N ASP A 786 -44.87 -13.45 11.49
CA ASP A 786 -43.83 -13.68 12.50
C ASP A 786 -42.74 -14.61 11.95
N VAL A 787 -43.11 -15.68 11.24
CA VAL A 787 -42.16 -16.63 10.62
C VAL A 787 -41.35 -15.99 9.51
N LYS A 788 -41.95 -15.08 8.72
CA LYS A 788 -41.23 -14.33 7.67
C LYS A 788 -40.22 -13.32 8.22
N ASN A 789 -40.51 -12.73 9.38
CA ASN A 789 -39.69 -11.68 9.99
C ASN A 789 -38.64 -12.22 10.97
N ALA A 790 -38.81 -13.46 11.42
CA ALA A 790 -37.88 -14.14 12.31
C ALA A 790 -36.54 -14.42 11.59
N LYS A 791 -35.46 -13.82 12.10
CA LYS A 791 -34.09 -14.08 11.63
C LYS A 791 -33.32 -14.90 12.67
N PRO A 792 -32.62 -15.97 12.25
CA PRO A 792 -31.78 -16.72 13.16
C PRO A 792 -30.67 -15.80 13.72
N PRO A 793 -30.24 -15.99 14.98
CA PRO A 793 -29.10 -15.26 15.53
C PRO A 793 -27.89 -15.43 14.61
N GLY A 794 -27.33 -14.30 14.15
CA GLY A 794 -26.01 -14.29 13.53
C GLY A 794 -24.94 -14.64 14.56
N LYS A 795 -23.84 -15.28 14.14
CA LYS A 795 -22.69 -15.59 15.01
C LYS A 795 -21.94 -14.31 15.38
N THR A 796 -22.52 -13.52 16.27
CA THR A 796 -21.83 -12.37 16.85
C THR A 796 -20.80 -12.94 17.84
N ARG A 797 -19.52 -12.61 17.65
CA ARG A 797 -18.40 -13.08 18.49
C ARG A 797 -17.96 -11.99 19.47
N SER A 798 -18.91 -11.36 20.18
CA SER A 798 -18.60 -10.22 21.05
C SER A 798 -17.89 -10.63 22.36
N ASN A 799 -17.98 -11.91 22.76
CA ASN A 799 -17.28 -12.41 23.93
C ASN A 799 -15.80 -12.74 23.63
N PHE A 800 -14.86 -11.93 24.13
CA PHE A 800 -13.40 -12.17 24.01
C PHE A 800 -12.91 -13.48 24.65
N LYS A 801 -13.74 -14.20 25.42
CA LYS A 801 -13.41 -15.52 25.99
C LYS A 801 -13.22 -16.60 24.93
N HIS A 802 -13.71 -16.44 23.70
CA HIS A 802 -13.41 -17.42 22.64
C HIS A 802 -11.92 -17.46 22.28
N HIS A 803 -11.20 -16.34 22.34
CA HIS A 803 -9.75 -16.29 22.18
C HIS A 803 -9.02 -16.99 23.33
N ALA A 804 -9.57 -16.94 24.54
CA ALA A 804 -9.05 -17.68 25.69
C ALA A 804 -9.23 -19.20 25.50
N LEU A 805 -10.39 -19.64 25.02
CA LEU A 805 -10.63 -21.04 24.64
C LEU A 805 -9.65 -21.48 23.53
N ASP A 806 -9.49 -20.69 22.48
CA ASP A 806 -8.58 -20.99 21.38
C ASP A 806 -7.12 -21.06 21.88
N ALA A 807 -6.72 -20.21 22.83
CA ALA A 807 -5.40 -20.29 23.46
C ALA A 807 -5.20 -21.55 24.33
N ILE A 808 -6.23 -22.03 25.02
CA ILE A 808 -6.21 -23.33 25.70
C ILE A 808 -5.99 -24.43 24.66
N VAL A 809 -6.75 -24.39 23.55
CA VAL A 809 -6.66 -25.41 22.51
C VAL A 809 -5.26 -25.45 21.90
N VAL A 810 -4.70 -24.28 21.62
CA VAL A 810 -3.33 -24.13 21.11
C VAL A 810 -2.31 -24.65 22.11
N ALA A 811 -2.44 -24.35 23.40
CA ALA A 811 -1.55 -24.88 24.44
C ALA A 811 -1.57 -26.41 24.53
N LEU A 812 -2.73 -27.02 24.30
CA LEU A 812 -2.90 -28.47 24.34
C LEU A 812 -2.40 -29.18 23.07
N ALA A 813 -2.45 -28.48 21.93
CA ALA A 813 -2.04 -29.00 20.62
C ALA A 813 -0.52 -29.16 20.52
N ASP A 814 -0.04 -30.41 20.61
CA ASP A 814 1.37 -30.75 20.43
C ASP A 814 1.62 -31.42 19.06
N ARG A 815 2.88 -31.77 18.79
CA ARG A 815 3.25 -32.41 17.52
C ARG A 815 2.56 -33.77 17.33
N LYS A 816 2.33 -34.52 18.41
CA LYS A 816 1.71 -35.85 18.38
C LYS A 816 0.24 -35.72 18.01
N SER A 817 -0.50 -34.79 18.64
CA SER A 817 -1.91 -34.54 18.33
C SER A 817 -2.09 -33.93 16.93
N LEU A 818 -1.21 -33.03 16.48
CA LEU A 818 -1.23 -32.48 15.13
C LEU A 818 -0.97 -33.53 14.04
N LYS A 819 0.00 -34.44 14.27
CA LYS A 819 0.26 -35.56 13.37
C LYS A 819 -0.94 -36.50 13.30
N ALA A 820 -1.52 -36.87 14.44
CA ALA A 820 -2.70 -37.72 14.51
C ALA A 820 -3.90 -37.13 13.73
N MET A 821 -4.14 -35.82 13.85
CA MET A 821 -5.16 -35.13 13.06
C MET A 821 -4.85 -35.15 11.57
N THR A 822 -3.59 -34.98 11.17
CA THR A 822 -3.19 -35.01 9.75
C THR A 822 -3.39 -36.40 9.16
N ASP A 823 -2.95 -37.44 9.88
CA ASP A 823 -3.12 -38.84 9.49
C ASP A 823 -4.62 -39.21 9.37
N PHE A 824 -5.49 -38.66 10.23
CA PHE A 824 -6.94 -38.82 10.12
C PHE A 824 -7.48 -38.32 8.77
N PHE A 825 -7.18 -37.07 8.42
CA PHE A 825 -7.71 -36.47 7.19
C PHE A 825 -7.19 -37.18 5.93
N GLN A 826 -5.94 -37.67 5.94
CA GLN A 826 -5.40 -38.47 4.84
C GLN A 826 -6.17 -39.79 4.65
N LEU A 827 -6.51 -40.48 5.74
CA LEU A 827 -7.30 -41.72 5.67
C LEU A 827 -8.71 -41.45 5.14
N VAL A 828 -9.34 -40.33 5.53
CA VAL A 828 -10.65 -39.89 5.04
C VAL A 828 -10.61 -39.62 3.53
N GLU A 829 -9.59 -38.92 3.05
CA GLU A 829 -9.39 -38.61 1.62
C GLU A 829 -9.21 -39.89 0.78
N LEU A 830 -8.47 -40.88 1.29
CA LEU A 830 -8.20 -42.15 0.62
C LEU A 830 -9.38 -43.15 0.64
N ARG A 831 -10.49 -42.81 1.31
CA ARG A 831 -11.68 -43.68 1.48
C ARG A 831 -11.31 -45.09 1.99
N ASP A 832 -10.30 -45.13 2.87
CA ASP A 832 -9.66 -46.37 3.32
C ASP A 832 -10.69 -47.33 3.98
N PRO A 833 -10.66 -48.64 3.64
CA PRO A 833 -11.56 -49.64 4.23
C PRO A 833 -11.54 -49.70 5.76
N ARG A 834 -10.44 -49.27 6.42
CA ARG A 834 -10.30 -49.15 7.89
C ARG A 834 -11.29 -48.16 8.54
N LEU A 835 -11.98 -47.34 7.76
CA LEU A 835 -12.99 -46.38 8.25
C LEU A 835 -14.41 -46.95 8.39
N ARG A 836 -14.65 -48.22 7.98
CA ARG A 836 -15.99 -48.79 7.83
C ARG A 836 -16.46 -49.55 9.07
N ASP A 837 -16.78 -48.76 10.11
CA ASP A 837 -17.48 -49.19 11.33
C ASP A 837 -18.20 -47.98 12.04
N LYS A 838 -18.34 -46.82 11.33
CA LYS A 838 -18.84 -45.46 11.69
C LYS A 838 -17.83 -44.58 12.41
N GLU A 839 -17.14 -43.66 11.71
CA GLU A 839 -16.30 -42.67 12.40
C GLU A 839 -15.46 -43.37 13.49
N HIS A 840 -15.03 -44.64 13.29
CA HIS A 840 -15.10 -45.63 14.39
C HIS A 840 -13.96 -45.40 15.35
N ARG A 841 -14.37 -44.70 16.41
CA ARG A 841 -13.55 -43.86 17.26
C ARG A 841 -12.90 -42.79 16.39
N LYS A 842 -13.62 -41.72 16.05
CA LYS A 842 -13.21 -40.48 15.38
C LYS A 842 -12.13 -39.89 16.24
N LEU A 843 -10.97 -39.60 15.68
CA LEU A 843 -10.03 -40.66 15.37
C LEU A 843 -9.28 -40.94 16.66
N GLU A 844 -9.65 -42.04 17.33
CA GLU A 844 -9.27 -42.34 18.70
C GLU A 844 -9.22 -41.00 19.44
N ARG A 845 -10.34 -40.26 19.40
CA ARG A 845 -10.67 -38.96 20.01
C ARG A 845 -9.57 -37.91 20.15
N ALA A 846 -8.65 -37.68 19.21
CA ALA A 846 -7.50 -36.84 19.55
C ALA A 846 -6.81 -37.32 20.87
N LYS A 847 -6.85 -38.65 21.12
CA LYS A 847 -6.55 -39.38 22.37
C LYS A 847 -5.07 -39.32 22.68
N THR A 848 -4.68 -39.04 23.90
CA THR A 848 -5.50 -38.82 25.08
C THR A 848 -6.21 -37.47 24.96
N MET A 849 -7.52 -37.43 25.20
CA MET A 849 -8.12 -36.20 25.71
C MET A 849 -7.12 -35.76 26.80
N PRO A 850 -6.46 -34.60 26.67
CA PRO A 850 -5.27 -34.30 27.47
C PRO A 850 -5.48 -34.53 28.96
N ASP A 851 -6.76 -34.44 29.34
CA ASP A 851 -7.28 -34.84 30.62
C ASP A 851 -8.67 -35.49 30.44
N PRO A 852 -9.00 -36.62 31.11
CA PRO A 852 -10.34 -37.19 31.11
C PRO A 852 -11.43 -36.23 31.59
N ASN A 853 -11.06 -35.26 32.44
CA ASN A 853 -11.92 -34.22 32.99
C ASN A 853 -11.69 -32.85 32.32
N LEU A 854 -11.10 -32.82 31.12
CA LEU A 854 -10.77 -31.58 30.40
C LEU A 854 -11.98 -30.65 30.29
N ARG A 855 -13.17 -31.22 30.04
CA ARG A 855 -14.41 -30.47 29.85
C ARG A 855 -14.69 -29.53 31.04
N ASN A 856 -14.64 -30.07 32.25
CA ASN A 856 -14.90 -29.32 33.48
C ASN A 856 -13.76 -28.36 33.81
N LYS A 857 -12.50 -28.76 33.54
CA LYS A 857 -11.33 -27.90 33.74
C LYS A 857 -11.36 -26.67 32.84
N VAL A 858 -11.72 -26.84 31.57
CA VAL A 858 -11.88 -25.73 30.61
C VAL A 858 -13.03 -24.82 31.04
N ALA A 859 -14.18 -25.37 31.44
CA ALA A 859 -15.30 -24.57 31.95
C ALA A 859 -14.88 -23.72 33.17
N ALA A 860 -14.24 -24.33 34.18
CA ALA A 860 -13.76 -23.63 35.37
C ALA A 860 -12.64 -22.62 35.05
N ALA A 861 -11.83 -22.86 34.02
CA ALA A 861 -10.82 -21.91 33.56
C ALA A 861 -11.47 -20.72 32.83
N LEU A 862 -12.46 -20.96 31.97
CA LEU A 862 -13.17 -19.89 31.24
C LEU A 862 -14.02 -19.01 32.17
N GLU A 863 -14.54 -19.57 33.25
CA GLU A 863 -15.21 -18.78 34.29
C GLU A 863 -14.25 -17.77 34.93
N ARG A 864 -13.04 -18.22 35.26
CA ARG A 864 -11.95 -17.42 35.85
C ARG A 864 -11.13 -16.62 34.81
N ALA A 865 -11.44 -16.73 33.52
CA ALA A 865 -10.64 -16.13 32.46
C ALA A 865 -10.64 -14.60 32.53
N GLU A 866 -9.45 -14.01 32.55
CA GLU A 866 -9.30 -12.55 32.62
C GLU A 866 -9.42 -11.90 31.24
N ILE A 867 -10.37 -10.98 31.07
CA ILE A 867 -10.43 -10.11 29.89
C ILE A 867 -9.78 -8.77 30.24
N VAL A 868 -8.54 -8.59 29.80
CA VAL A 868 -7.72 -7.43 30.15
C VAL A 868 -7.71 -6.43 29.01
N HIS A 869 -8.37 -5.29 29.21
CA HIS A 869 -8.34 -4.17 28.27
C HIS A 869 -7.15 -3.25 28.53
N ARG A 870 -6.39 -2.93 27.48
CA ARG A 870 -5.32 -1.94 27.56
C ARG A 870 -5.91 -0.54 27.86
N PRO A 871 -5.50 0.14 28.95
CA PRO A 871 -6.03 1.45 29.26
C PRO A 871 -5.53 2.52 28.27
N GLN A 872 -6.45 3.34 27.75
CA GLN A 872 -6.12 4.48 26.89
C GLN A 872 -5.98 5.77 27.72
N ARG A 873 -4.75 6.10 28.12
CA ARG A 873 -4.44 7.29 28.95
C ARG A 873 -3.74 8.41 28.18
N MET A 874 -3.80 8.40 26.85
CA MET A 874 -3.09 9.35 26.01
C MET A 874 -3.85 10.70 25.96
N PRO A 875 -3.26 11.83 26.38
CA PRO A 875 -3.94 13.14 26.39
C PRO A 875 -4.02 13.78 24.99
N LYS A 876 -3.83 13.00 23.93
CA LYS A 876 -3.71 13.48 22.54
C LYS A 876 -4.68 12.73 21.65
N GLY A 877 -5.49 13.46 20.90
CA GLY A 877 -6.50 12.91 19.97
C GLY A 877 -7.01 13.98 19.02
N GLN A 878 -8.04 13.65 18.24
CA GLN A 878 -8.80 14.66 17.49
C GLN A 878 -9.57 15.53 18.48
N LEU A 879 -9.38 16.85 18.44
CA LEU A 879 -9.99 17.78 19.39
C LEU A 879 -11.42 18.20 18.98
N HIS A 880 -11.70 18.23 17.68
CA HIS A 880 -13.00 18.62 17.12
C HIS A 880 -13.20 18.02 15.72
N LYS A 881 -14.44 17.99 15.22
CA LYS A 881 -14.75 17.58 13.82
C LYS A 881 -14.06 18.52 12.81
N GLN A 882 -13.80 18.01 11.60
CA GLN A 882 -13.16 18.81 10.54
C GLN A 882 -14.11 19.84 9.94
N GLN A 883 -15.37 19.46 9.81
CA GLN A 883 -16.44 20.37 9.41
C GLN A 883 -17.26 20.71 10.65
N PRO A 884 -17.60 21.99 10.86
CA PRO A 884 -18.58 22.35 11.87
C PRO A 884 -19.96 21.85 11.42
N ASP A 885 -20.85 21.57 12.39
CA ASP A 885 -22.21 21.13 12.14
C ASP A 885 -22.98 22.18 11.29
N GLU A 886 -24.06 21.76 10.61
CA GLU A 886 -24.72 22.55 9.55
C GLU A 886 -25.19 23.94 10.01
N ASN A 887 -25.50 24.10 11.29
CA ASN A 887 -26.03 25.32 11.87
C ASN A 887 -24.96 26.30 12.40
N VAL A 888 -23.66 25.99 12.23
CA VAL A 888 -22.59 26.90 12.61
C VAL A 888 -22.33 27.88 11.46
N VAL A 889 -22.57 29.18 11.71
CA VAL A 889 -22.34 30.25 10.73
C VAL A 889 -20.90 30.18 10.18
N ARG A 890 -20.77 29.90 8.88
CA ARG A 890 -19.48 29.79 8.18
C ARG A 890 -19.16 31.11 7.47
N GLY A 891 -18.32 31.95 8.08
CA GLY A 891 -17.64 33.06 7.40
C GLY A 891 -18.25 34.46 7.62
N MET A 892 -17.53 35.48 7.15
CA MET A 892 -17.92 36.90 7.15
C MET A 892 -19.19 37.11 6.31
N ARG A 893 -20.15 37.89 6.84
CA ARG A 893 -21.13 38.59 6.01
C ARG A 893 -20.36 39.60 5.15
N ASN A 894 -20.72 39.76 3.88
CA ASN A 894 -20.09 40.79 3.03
C ASN A 894 -20.19 42.16 3.74
N GLY A 895 -19.05 42.74 4.09
CA GLY A 895 -18.97 44.07 4.73
C GLY A 895 -18.91 44.10 6.26
N GLU A 896 -19.05 42.96 6.96
CA GLU A 896 -18.99 42.94 8.43
C GLU A 896 -17.81 42.09 8.95
N PRO A 897 -16.92 42.64 9.81
CA PRO A 897 -15.97 41.85 10.58
C PRO A 897 -16.69 40.78 11.41
N TRP A 898 -15.97 39.76 11.89
CA TRP A 898 -16.52 38.87 12.92
C TRP A 898 -17.13 39.73 14.03
N GLY A 899 -18.43 39.59 14.28
CA GLY A 899 -19.00 40.00 15.55
C GLY A 899 -18.13 39.40 16.65
N THR A 900 -17.71 40.23 17.60
CA THR A 900 -16.80 39.91 18.70
C THR A 900 -17.28 38.79 19.63
N GLU A 901 -18.42 38.16 19.33
CA GLU A 901 -19.12 37.19 20.16
C GLU A 901 -18.67 35.74 20.00
N VAL A 902 -17.73 35.42 19.10
CA VAL A 902 -17.02 34.13 19.24
C VAL A 902 -15.91 34.27 20.27
N VAL A 903 -16.32 34.21 21.54
CA VAL A 903 -15.46 34.12 22.72
C VAL A 903 -14.85 32.72 22.78
N GLY A 904 -14.00 32.40 21.81
CA GLY A 904 -13.08 31.29 21.91
C GLY A 904 -11.95 31.68 22.87
N LYS A 905 -11.98 31.20 24.12
CA LYS A 905 -10.94 31.39 25.16
C LYS A 905 -9.50 30.97 24.75
N HIS A 906 -9.27 30.54 23.51
CA HIS A 906 -8.00 29.99 23.02
C HIS A 906 -7.48 30.56 21.69
N LEU A 907 -8.06 31.65 21.16
CA LEU A 907 -7.48 32.32 20.00
C LEU A 907 -6.36 33.29 20.44
N VAL A 908 -5.19 33.16 19.80
CA VAL A 908 -4.08 34.10 19.96
C VAL A 908 -4.56 35.47 19.46
N LYS A 909 -4.81 36.41 20.37
CA LYS A 909 -5.12 37.80 20.02
C LYS A 909 -3.92 38.40 19.30
N TYR A 910 -4.13 38.99 18.13
CA TYR A 910 -3.17 39.86 17.47
C TYR A 910 -3.59 41.30 17.76
N ASP A 911 -2.65 42.23 17.85
CA ASP A 911 -2.99 43.65 17.96
C ASP A 911 -3.58 44.20 16.65
N GLN A 912 -4.03 45.45 16.67
CA GLN A 912 -4.61 46.14 15.50
C GLN A 912 -3.64 46.26 14.31
N GLU A 913 -2.35 45.97 14.54
CA GLU A 913 -1.28 46.00 13.55
C GLU A 913 -0.86 44.57 13.11
N GLY A 914 -1.57 43.53 13.57
CA GLY A 914 -1.35 42.14 13.21
C GLY A 914 -0.12 41.50 13.85
N ARG A 915 0.47 42.10 14.89
CA ARG A 915 1.59 41.52 15.64
C ARG A 915 1.03 40.63 16.75
N ARG A 916 1.74 39.54 17.05
CA ARG A 916 1.47 38.80 18.29
C ARG A 916 1.88 39.68 19.46
N PRO A 917 1.07 39.80 20.53
CA PRO A 917 1.49 40.48 21.73
C PRO A 917 2.80 39.83 22.19
N ARG A 918 3.85 40.65 22.34
CA ARG A 918 5.10 40.20 22.95
C ARG A 918 4.71 39.62 24.31
N ARG A 919 5.11 38.37 24.57
CA ARG A 919 4.99 37.78 25.92
C ARG A 919 5.83 38.64 26.86
N THR A 920 5.20 39.59 27.53
CA THR A 920 5.77 40.19 28.73
C THR A 920 5.79 39.10 29.78
N ARG A 921 6.99 38.75 30.24
CA ARG A 921 7.17 37.98 31.48
C ARG A 921 6.86 38.94 32.63
N SER A 922 5.59 39.13 32.96
CA SER A 922 5.15 39.46 34.31
C SER A 922 4.50 38.18 34.84
N GLY A 923 5.02 37.53 35.87
CA GLY A 923 5.21 38.11 37.20
C GLY A 923 3.92 37.86 37.99
N ALA A 924 3.55 36.60 38.21
CA ALA A 924 2.50 36.22 39.13
C ALA A 924 3.15 35.86 40.48
N THR A 925 3.31 36.87 41.32
CA THR A 925 3.30 36.76 42.79
C THR A 925 1.90 37.23 43.19
N THR A 926 1.05 36.41 43.78
CA THR A 926 0.84 36.13 45.22
C THR A 926 -0.21 35.00 45.27
N THR A 927 -0.40 34.11 46.24
CA THR A 927 0.09 33.84 47.59
C THR A 927 -0.54 32.49 47.96
N SER A 928 0.23 31.46 48.28
CA SER A 928 -0.17 30.50 49.33
C SER A 928 1.06 29.78 49.85
N SER A 929 1.20 29.89 51.17
CA SER A 929 2.19 29.28 52.02
C SER A 929 2.11 27.76 52.00
N SER A 930 3.25 27.09 51.80
CA SER A 930 3.74 26.05 52.71
C SER A 930 4.98 25.41 52.09
N GLY A 931 6.06 25.42 52.86
CA GLY A 931 7.38 25.02 52.42
C GLY A 931 7.53 23.51 52.22
N LYS A 932 8.47 23.16 51.34
CA LYS A 932 9.64 22.33 51.69
C LYS A 932 10.62 22.35 50.52
N GLN A 933 11.75 23.00 50.74
CA GLN A 933 12.96 22.82 49.97
C GLN A 933 13.34 21.33 49.96
N ARG A 934 13.69 20.80 48.78
CA ARG A 934 14.82 19.88 48.63
C ARG A 934 15.42 20.04 47.24
N SER A 935 16.53 20.77 47.23
CA SER A 935 17.51 20.89 46.15
C SER A 935 18.08 19.52 45.77
N ARG A 936 18.22 19.26 44.46
CA ARG A 936 19.36 18.49 43.92
C ARG A 936 19.52 18.78 42.43
N THR A 937 20.41 19.72 42.16
CA THR A 937 21.08 19.97 40.88
C THR A 937 21.93 18.74 40.51
N ARG A 938 21.75 18.23 39.30
CA ARG A 938 22.71 17.31 38.66
C ARG A 938 23.48 18.10 37.61
N LYS A 939 24.75 18.45 37.94
CA LYS A 939 25.76 18.95 37.00
C LYS A 939 26.04 17.88 35.95
N GLY A 940 26.11 18.28 34.69
CA GLY A 940 26.75 17.51 33.63
C GLY A 940 28.26 17.70 33.69
N SER A 941 29.01 16.60 33.65
CA SER A 941 30.45 16.59 33.43
C SER A 941 30.72 16.35 31.94
N THR A 942 31.39 17.32 31.33
CA THR A 942 32.20 17.17 30.11
C THR A 942 33.63 16.94 30.55
N SER A 943 34.24 15.82 30.18
CA SER A 943 35.68 15.60 30.33
C SER A 943 36.29 15.28 28.97
N GLU A 944 37.13 16.18 28.48
CA GLU A 944 38.08 15.91 27.41
C GLU A 944 39.49 15.93 28.03
N ARG A 945 40.17 14.79 27.87
CA ARG A 945 41.62 14.59 27.61
C ARG A 945 42.69 15.26 28.51
N ARG A 946 43.36 14.43 29.34
CA ARG A 946 44.72 13.84 29.11
C ARG A 946 45.31 13.34 30.43
N LYS A 947 45.69 12.06 30.49
CA LYS A 947 46.97 11.51 31.02
C LYS A 947 46.98 9.99 30.83
N SER A 948 48.15 9.50 30.39
CA SER A 948 48.61 8.10 30.21
C SER A 948 47.67 7.13 29.50
#